data_AF-A0A0S8G5I3-F1
#
_entry.id   AF-A0A0S8G5I3-F1
#
_cell.length_a   1.000
_cell.length_b   1.000
_cell.length_c   1.000
_cell.angle_alpha   90.00
_cell.angle_beta   90.00
_cell.angle_gamma   90.00
#
_symmetry.space_group_name_H-M   'P 1'
#
loop_
_entity.id
_entity.type
_entity.pdbx_description
1 polymer ?
#
loop_
_entity_poly.entity_id
_entity_poly.type
_entity_poly.pdbx_seq_one_letter_code
_entity_poly.pdbx_strand_id
1 'polypeptide(L)'
;MVERSANGATHRHDDDPFAALNILERLEVGPVRIEANRITTPYKVLADGKEDATELAYRYEEDVFDSADPLSRNLAAMITAQVALNYGLFCNEIVFHGPFDRADRRLLQGMAKNTAREILVKKFLEPNPFLVGAVTKLPPVRRSSYLRANLIFRDDAQEQRLRIPAKLPRSLPPTDRAKHMVLSSGGKDSLLSYGLLREAGMEVHPVFVNESGKHWFTALNAYRHFSKHVPHTARVWTNADRVFSWMLRRLPFVRPDFLDIRSDEYPIRLWTVAVFLFGALPLARKRGIGRAVIGDEFDTTDRCFHKDIPHYNGLFDQSRYFDDALTRYYVQKGWHLSQFSLLRPMSELLIEKTLAERYPDLLRLQMSCHATHKADGAVRPCGRCEKCRRIVGMLKAIGADPAACGYDPEQIDNCLHTLAEKGVHQETDGAEHLAYLLRESGLLERPAIGTHPAKERSHIMKMRFDPQRSPVESIPGDLRRTVHTMLLEHANGAVRRNGRVWIEYDPLDKAELAKPYPFEASQGTPIPSPSSEGEPSNCHQFILGRLTWPEAQTRFKAVDVAMLPVGSIEQHGPHLPLDTDAFDAEHLACEVARKCTNPIPLVLPLIPYGVSYHHADFSGTISISNETLAKLVYEVGMSVARNGVTKLVIINGHGGNAPALHFAAQLITRDAHIFTCVDTGETSDTDVSAMAETSSDIHAGEIETSTSLAVRPELVRMDKARKYVPRFSSR
;
A
#
# COMPACT_ATOMS: atom_id res chain seq x y z
N MET A 1 42.75 29.96 -27.85
CA MET A 1 42.40 28.89 -28.80
C MET A 1 42.74 27.56 -28.15
N VAL A 2 41.71 26.77 -27.87
CA VAL A 2 41.55 25.32 -28.05
C VAL A 2 40.37 24.94 -27.14
N GLU A 3 39.29 24.53 -27.80
CA GLU A 3 37.95 24.30 -27.27
C GLU A 3 37.89 23.13 -26.27
N ARG A 4 37.10 23.32 -25.21
CA ARG A 4 36.62 22.22 -24.36
C ARG A 4 35.45 21.55 -25.06
N SER A 5 35.62 20.29 -25.44
CA SER A 5 34.54 19.45 -25.97
C SER A 5 33.53 19.15 -24.86
N ALA A 6 32.33 19.69 -25.03
CA ALA A 6 31.13 19.24 -24.34
C ALA A 6 30.71 17.89 -24.93
N ASN A 7 30.68 16.84 -24.11
CA ASN A 7 29.93 15.62 -24.37
C ASN A 7 29.08 15.31 -23.14
N GLY A 8 28.12 16.20 -22.87
CA GLY A 8 26.89 15.78 -22.21
C GLY A 8 26.09 14.98 -23.23
N ALA A 9 25.80 13.71 -22.91
CA ALA A 9 24.88 12.91 -23.69
C ALA A 9 23.49 13.56 -23.62
N THR A 10 23.23 14.43 -24.59
CA THR A 10 21.89 14.86 -24.97
C THR A 10 21.23 13.66 -25.64
N HIS A 11 20.46 12.90 -24.86
CA HIS A 11 19.41 12.10 -25.48
C HIS A 11 18.51 13.09 -26.22
N ARG A 12 18.48 12.95 -27.56
CA ARG A 12 17.65 13.77 -28.43
C ARG A 12 16.21 13.71 -27.91
N HIS A 13 15.59 14.88 -27.76
CA HIS A 13 14.19 15.02 -27.38
C HIS A 13 13.21 14.40 -28.38
N ASP A 14 13.68 13.97 -29.56
CA ASP A 14 12.85 13.45 -30.66
C ASP A 14 12.40 11.98 -30.50
N ASP A 15 12.97 11.20 -29.58
CA ASP A 15 12.64 9.77 -29.40
C ASP A 15 11.84 9.45 -28.11
N ASP A 16 11.40 10.45 -27.33
CA ASP A 16 10.55 10.21 -26.16
C ASP A 16 9.07 10.12 -26.56
N PRO A 17 8.45 8.92 -26.64
CA PRO A 17 7.05 8.77 -27.04
C PRO A 17 6.07 9.46 -26.09
N PHE A 18 6.51 9.84 -24.89
CA PHE A 18 5.68 10.52 -23.88
C PHE A 18 6.01 12.00 -23.75
N ALA A 19 6.84 12.58 -24.64
CA ALA A 19 7.21 13.99 -24.59
C ALA A 19 5.99 14.93 -24.57
N ALA A 20 4.93 14.58 -25.30
CA ALA A 20 3.68 15.34 -25.36
C ALA A 20 2.92 15.44 -24.01
N LEU A 21 3.25 14.60 -23.03
CA LEU A 21 2.67 14.69 -21.69
C LEU A 21 3.37 15.73 -20.81
N ASN A 22 4.59 16.13 -21.15
CA ASN A 22 5.41 17.03 -20.35
C ASN A 22 5.18 18.49 -20.72
N ILE A 23 4.28 19.16 -20.01
CA ILE A 23 3.76 20.47 -20.42
C ILE A 23 3.90 21.55 -19.34
N LEU A 24 4.20 21.17 -18.10
CA LEU A 24 4.34 22.11 -16.99
C LEU A 24 5.82 22.21 -16.61
N GLU A 25 6.37 23.42 -16.59
CA GLU A 25 7.76 23.64 -16.17
C GLU A 25 7.90 23.37 -14.68
N ARG A 26 6.96 23.88 -13.87
CA ARG A 26 7.00 23.72 -12.42
C ARG A 26 5.61 23.77 -11.82
N LEU A 27 5.37 22.92 -10.82
CA LEU A 27 4.26 23.04 -9.87
C LEU A 27 4.83 23.30 -8.47
N GLU A 28 4.46 24.41 -7.84
CA GLU A 28 4.85 24.73 -6.47
C GLU A 28 3.66 24.58 -5.52
N VAL A 29 3.92 23.95 -4.37
CA VAL A 29 2.95 23.71 -3.30
C VAL A 29 3.49 24.32 -2.00
N GLY A 30 2.79 25.31 -1.46
CA GLY A 30 3.17 25.94 -0.19
C GLY A 30 3.89 27.28 -0.33
N PRO A 31 4.29 27.88 0.81
CA PRO A 31 4.17 27.33 2.17
C PRO A 31 2.72 27.28 2.67
N VAL A 32 2.41 26.31 3.53
CA VAL A 32 1.08 26.16 4.15
C VAL A 32 0.85 27.22 5.24
N ARG A 33 -0.32 27.85 5.22
CA ARG A 33 -0.79 28.72 6.31
C ARG A 33 -1.71 27.90 7.21
N ILE A 34 -1.50 28.02 8.52
CA ILE A 34 -2.18 27.22 9.55
C ILE A 34 -2.94 28.13 10.50
N GLU A 35 -4.24 27.90 10.59
CA GLU A 35 -5.16 28.40 11.61
C GLU A 35 -5.64 27.19 12.45
N ALA A 36 -6.25 27.43 13.61
CA ALA A 36 -6.60 26.36 14.55
C ALA A 36 -7.48 25.25 13.94
N ASN A 37 -8.44 25.61 13.09
CA ASN A 37 -9.38 24.70 12.43
C ASN A 37 -9.32 24.78 10.89
N ARG A 38 -8.24 25.34 10.33
CA ARG A 38 -8.14 25.54 8.88
C ARG A 38 -6.68 25.56 8.43
N ILE A 39 -6.43 24.96 7.26
CA ILE A 39 -5.17 25.14 6.54
C ILE A 39 -5.45 25.65 5.13
N THR A 40 -4.58 26.51 4.63
CA THR A 40 -4.62 27.03 3.26
C THR A 40 -3.23 27.03 2.65
N THR A 41 -3.10 26.54 1.42
CA THR A 41 -1.83 26.38 0.72
C THR A 41 -1.96 26.90 -0.71
N PRO A 42 -1.09 27.83 -1.15
CA PRO A 42 -1.04 28.23 -2.55
C PRO A 42 -0.51 27.09 -3.40
N TYR A 43 -1.13 26.92 -4.56
CA TYR A 43 -0.70 26.05 -5.65
C TYR A 43 -0.36 26.94 -6.83
N LYS A 44 0.87 26.89 -7.32
CA LYS A 44 1.35 27.73 -8.42
C LYS A 44 1.89 26.88 -9.54
N VAL A 45 1.50 27.18 -10.78
CA VAL A 45 2.01 26.51 -11.97
C VAL A 45 2.75 27.52 -12.84
N LEU A 46 3.94 27.14 -13.27
CA LEU A 46 4.69 27.80 -14.33
C LEU A 46 4.61 26.96 -15.60
N ALA A 47 4.12 27.54 -16.68
CA ALA A 47 4.07 26.93 -18.01
C ALA A 47 4.20 28.00 -19.09
N ASP A 48 5.04 27.77 -20.10
CA ASP A 48 5.33 28.70 -21.19
C ASP A 48 5.72 30.11 -20.70
N GLY A 49 6.51 30.17 -19.62
CA GLY A 49 6.91 31.42 -18.97
C GLY A 49 5.77 32.21 -18.30
N LYS A 50 4.57 31.64 -18.15
CA LYS A 50 3.43 32.25 -17.45
C LYS A 50 3.18 31.56 -16.10
N GLU A 51 2.98 32.38 -15.06
CA GLU A 51 2.56 31.91 -13.74
C GLU A 51 1.04 32.08 -13.60
N ASP A 52 0.37 31.04 -13.08
CA ASP A 52 -0.99 31.15 -12.56
C ASP A 52 -1.12 30.32 -11.27
N ALA A 53 -2.04 30.71 -10.40
CA ALA A 53 -2.15 30.17 -9.06
C ALA A 53 -3.61 29.87 -8.65
N THR A 54 -3.75 28.95 -7.71
CA THR A 54 -4.99 28.67 -6.97
C THR A 54 -4.66 28.40 -5.50
N GLU A 55 -5.68 28.22 -4.67
CA GLU A 55 -5.51 27.90 -3.26
C GLU A 55 -6.19 26.56 -2.93
N LEU A 56 -5.45 25.66 -2.27
CA LEU A 56 -5.99 24.46 -1.63
C LEU A 56 -6.30 24.78 -0.17
N ALA A 57 -7.46 24.36 0.32
CA ALA A 57 -7.90 24.60 1.68
C ALA A 57 -8.56 23.36 2.29
N TYR A 58 -8.34 23.18 3.59
CA TYR A 58 -9.10 22.26 4.43
C TYR A 58 -9.66 23.01 5.63
N ARG A 59 -10.91 22.71 6.01
CA ARG A 59 -11.57 23.30 7.17
C ARG A 59 -12.24 22.22 8.02
N TYR A 60 -12.10 22.37 9.33
CA TYR A 60 -12.54 21.42 10.33
C TYR A 60 -13.61 22.07 11.21
N GLU A 61 -14.49 21.24 11.79
CA GLU A 61 -15.52 21.70 12.73
C GLU A 61 -14.99 21.90 14.15
N GLU A 62 -13.73 21.53 14.38
CA GLU A 62 -13.04 21.66 15.65
C GLU A 62 -11.57 22.04 15.42
N ASP A 63 -10.93 22.63 16.43
CA ASP A 63 -9.52 23.04 16.35
C ASP A 63 -8.61 21.80 16.37
N VAL A 64 -7.89 21.53 15.28
CA VAL A 64 -7.06 20.32 15.10
C VAL A 64 -5.60 20.65 14.82
N PHE A 65 -5.26 21.91 14.63
CA PHE A 65 -3.90 22.37 14.38
C PHE A 65 -3.44 23.34 15.46
N ASP A 66 -2.16 23.23 15.80
CA ASP A 66 -1.42 24.24 16.54
C ASP A 66 -0.28 24.75 15.66
N SER A 67 -0.29 26.03 15.32
CA SER A 67 0.74 26.61 14.47
C SER A 67 2.09 26.72 15.16
N ALA A 68 2.19 26.57 16.49
CA ALA A 68 3.45 26.49 17.22
C ALA A 68 4.04 25.06 17.26
N ASP A 69 3.21 24.05 17.03
CA ASP A 69 3.60 22.64 17.09
C ASP A 69 4.24 22.15 15.76
N PRO A 70 5.51 21.70 15.78
CA PRO A 70 6.19 21.18 14.58
C PRO A 70 5.46 19.99 13.93
N LEU A 71 4.77 19.15 14.71
CA LEU A 71 4.05 18.00 14.18
C LEU A 71 2.77 18.41 13.45
N SER A 72 2.07 19.42 13.97
CA SER A 72 0.93 20.04 13.28
C SER A 72 1.37 20.66 11.95
N ARG A 73 2.52 21.34 11.92
CA ARG A 73 3.08 21.93 10.69
C ARG A 73 3.45 20.86 9.66
N ASN A 74 4.15 19.82 10.09
CA ASN A 74 4.52 18.68 9.25
C ASN A 74 3.28 17.99 8.66
N LEU A 75 2.28 17.70 9.49
CA LEU A 75 1.03 17.09 9.03
C LEU A 75 0.28 18.00 8.06
N ALA A 76 0.20 19.30 8.32
CA ALA A 76 -0.43 20.26 7.41
C ALA A 76 0.26 20.30 6.03
N ALA A 77 1.60 20.29 6.01
CA ALA A 77 2.37 20.20 4.78
C ALA A 77 2.10 18.88 4.03
N MET A 78 2.08 17.75 4.75
CA MET A 78 1.75 16.45 4.17
C MET A 78 0.35 16.36 3.60
N ILE A 79 -0.66 16.94 4.26
CA ILE A 79 -2.05 17.01 3.75
C ILE A 79 -2.07 17.78 2.43
N THR A 80 -1.42 18.93 2.41
CA THR A 80 -1.45 19.80 1.23
C THR A 80 -0.55 19.31 0.10
N ALA A 81 0.36 18.36 0.32
CA ALA A 81 1.15 17.76 -0.76
C ALA A 81 0.36 16.75 -1.62
N GLN A 82 -0.69 16.12 -1.07
CA GLN A 82 -1.32 14.94 -1.67
C GLN A 82 -1.90 15.16 -3.07
N VAL A 83 -2.52 16.33 -3.32
CA VAL A 83 -3.12 16.63 -4.63
C VAL A 83 -2.06 16.72 -5.73
N ALA A 84 -0.83 17.17 -5.41
CA ALA A 84 0.23 17.36 -6.38
C ALA A 84 0.80 16.04 -6.95
N LEU A 85 0.63 14.92 -6.24
CA LEU A 85 1.12 13.61 -6.68
C LEU A 85 0.45 13.11 -7.98
N ASN A 86 -0.73 13.64 -8.31
CA ASN A 86 -1.39 13.38 -9.59
C ASN A 86 -0.66 13.96 -10.82
N TYR A 87 0.27 14.89 -10.63
CA TYR A 87 0.81 15.69 -11.73
C TYR A 87 2.28 15.42 -12.04
N GLY A 88 2.89 14.43 -11.38
CA GLY A 88 4.28 14.05 -11.61
C GLY A 88 4.59 13.56 -13.03
N LEU A 89 3.56 13.13 -13.79
CA LEU A 89 3.70 12.75 -15.20
C LEU A 89 3.78 13.96 -16.15
N PHE A 90 3.32 15.15 -15.71
CA PHE A 90 3.14 16.32 -16.58
C PHE A 90 4.06 17.49 -16.27
N CYS A 91 4.82 17.42 -15.16
CA CYS A 91 5.71 18.49 -14.69
C CYS A 91 7.19 18.11 -14.86
N ASN A 92 8.06 19.09 -15.14
CA ASN A 92 9.51 18.92 -14.98
C ASN A 92 9.92 18.93 -13.51
N GLU A 93 9.30 19.81 -12.71
CA GLU A 93 9.58 19.95 -11.29
C GLU A 93 8.29 20.05 -10.48
N ILE A 94 8.27 19.42 -9.30
CA ILE A 94 7.29 19.73 -8.26
C ILE A 94 8.07 20.18 -7.02
N VAL A 95 7.81 21.41 -6.58
CA VAL A 95 8.47 22.01 -5.41
C VAL A 95 7.50 22.03 -4.24
N PHE A 96 7.87 21.38 -3.15
CA PHE A 96 7.13 21.39 -1.89
C PHE A 96 7.82 22.31 -0.89
N HIS A 97 7.08 23.30 -0.39
CA HIS A 97 7.53 24.22 0.65
C HIS A 97 6.91 23.81 2.00
N GLY A 98 7.75 23.38 2.94
CA GLY A 98 7.31 22.96 4.27
C GLY A 98 8.24 21.93 4.92
N PRO A 99 7.94 21.49 6.15
CA PRO A 99 8.92 20.81 6.97
C PRO A 99 8.78 19.30 6.77
N PHE A 100 9.16 18.80 5.60
CA PHE A 100 9.09 17.37 5.24
C PHE A 100 10.30 16.60 5.78
N ASP A 101 10.07 15.60 6.62
CA ASP A 101 11.13 14.73 7.12
C ASP A 101 11.51 13.60 6.12
N ARG A 102 12.44 12.74 6.50
CA ARG A 102 12.92 11.65 5.63
C ARG A 102 11.81 10.66 5.26
N ALA A 103 10.91 10.34 6.20
CA ALA A 103 9.81 9.41 5.95
C ALA A 103 8.78 10.02 4.99
N ASP A 104 8.49 11.32 5.15
CA ASP A 104 7.59 12.07 4.27
C ASP A 104 8.12 12.12 2.84
N ARG A 105 9.38 12.51 2.66
CA ARG A 105 10.02 12.61 1.34
C ARG A 105 10.00 11.26 0.63
N ARG A 106 10.30 10.18 1.35
CA ARG A 106 10.27 8.81 0.82
C ARG A 106 8.87 8.38 0.40
N LEU A 107 7.85 8.66 1.22
CA LEU A 107 6.46 8.38 0.86
C LEU A 107 6.06 9.16 -0.41
N LEU A 108 6.28 10.48 -0.43
CA LEU A 108 5.90 11.32 -1.57
C LEU A 108 6.60 10.89 -2.86
N GLN A 109 7.89 10.57 -2.80
CA GLN A 109 8.64 10.05 -3.96
C GLN A 109 8.10 8.70 -4.46
N GLY A 110 7.88 7.74 -3.55
CA GLY A 110 7.34 6.42 -3.92
C GLY A 110 5.94 6.52 -4.51
N MET A 111 5.08 7.33 -3.91
CA MET A 111 3.70 7.50 -4.34
C MET A 111 3.59 8.32 -5.63
N ALA A 112 4.46 9.31 -5.86
CA ALA A 112 4.55 10.00 -7.14
C ALA A 112 4.95 9.04 -8.28
N LYS A 113 5.94 8.17 -8.05
CA LYS A 113 6.36 7.14 -9.02
C LYS A 113 5.22 6.20 -9.40
N ASN A 114 4.53 5.67 -8.41
CA ASN A 114 3.41 4.77 -8.64
C ASN A 114 2.23 5.51 -9.29
N THR A 115 1.87 6.70 -8.82
CA THR A 115 0.75 7.49 -9.39
C THR A 115 1.00 7.88 -10.84
N ALA A 116 2.22 8.29 -11.20
CA ALA A 116 2.56 8.58 -12.60
C ALA A 116 2.40 7.36 -13.50
N ARG A 117 2.79 6.17 -13.03
CA ARG A 117 2.58 4.90 -13.74
C ARG A 117 1.10 4.59 -13.91
N GLU A 118 0.32 4.66 -12.83
CA GLU A 118 -1.11 4.34 -12.88
C GLU A 118 -1.88 5.35 -13.74
N ILE A 119 -1.54 6.64 -13.71
CA ILE A 119 -2.14 7.63 -14.61
C ILE A 119 -1.85 7.28 -16.06
N LEU A 120 -0.60 6.94 -16.41
CA LEU A 120 -0.29 6.53 -17.78
C LEU A 120 -1.14 5.33 -18.20
N VAL A 121 -1.14 4.26 -17.41
CA VAL A 121 -1.86 3.02 -17.77
C VAL A 121 -3.37 3.25 -17.79
N LYS A 122 -3.95 3.70 -16.68
CA LYS A 122 -5.40 3.81 -16.48
C LYS A 122 -6.05 4.97 -17.22
N LYS A 123 -5.30 6.04 -17.54
CA LYS A 123 -5.90 7.24 -18.15
C LYS A 123 -5.46 7.49 -19.58
N PHE A 124 -4.32 6.96 -20.03
CA PHE A 124 -3.84 7.19 -21.41
C PHE A 124 -3.75 5.92 -22.26
N LEU A 125 -3.48 4.75 -21.68
CA LEU A 125 -3.38 3.49 -22.44
C LEU A 125 -4.70 2.72 -22.48
N GLU A 126 -5.56 2.93 -21.49
CA GLU A 126 -6.96 2.47 -21.50
C GLU A 126 -7.90 3.53 -22.13
N PRO A 127 -9.07 3.14 -22.67
CA PRO A 127 -10.00 4.08 -23.29
C PRO A 127 -10.46 5.17 -22.32
N ASN A 128 -10.28 6.44 -22.70
CA ASN A 128 -10.65 7.59 -21.88
C ASN A 128 -11.40 8.63 -22.73
N PRO A 129 -12.70 8.87 -22.50
CA PRO A 129 -13.52 9.75 -23.35
C PRO A 129 -13.19 11.23 -23.21
N PHE A 130 -12.38 11.60 -22.22
CA PHE A 130 -11.99 12.98 -21.95
C PHE A 130 -10.74 13.41 -22.70
N LEU A 131 -10.00 12.48 -23.32
CA LEU A 131 -8.75 12.77 -24.00
C LEU A 131 -8.95 13.08 -25.48
N VAL A 132 -8.14 14.00 -26.00
CA VAL A 132 -8.09 14.40 -27.41
C VAL A 132 -6.65 14.49 -27.92
N GLY A 133 -6.50 14.53 -29.25
CA GLY A 133 -5.21 14.71 -29.91
C GLY A 133 -4.34 13.45 -29.92
N ALA A 134 -3.03 13.65 -30.14
CA ALA A 134 -2.09 12.55 -30.35
C ALA A 134 -1.92 11.63 -29.12
N VAL A 135 -2.17 12.14 -27.92
CA VAL A 135 -2.01 11.35 -26.68
C VAL A 135 -3.03 10.22 -26.53
N THR A 136 -4.10 10.24 -27.34
CA THR A 136 -5.10 9.14 -27.39
C THR A 136 -4.55 7.86 -28.01
N LYS A 137 -3.37 7.92 -28.63
CA LYS A 137 -2.71 6.81 -29.32
C LYS A 137 -1.28 6.57 -28.82
N LEU A 138 -1.01 6.86 -27.54
CA LEU A 138 0.32 6.63 -26.97
C LEU A 138 0.70 5.14 -27.00
N PRO A 139 1.96 4.81 -27.37
CA PRO A 139 2.42 3.44 -27.35
C PRO A 139 2.69 2.95 -25.91
N PRO A 140 2.43 1.67 -25.61
CA PRO A 140 2.76 1.07 -24.32
C PRO A 140 4.26 0.78 -24.23
N VAL A 141 5.06 1.78 -23.84
CA VAL A 141 6.52 1.62 -23.70
C VAL A 141 6.90 1.40 -22.23
N ARG A 142 7.57 0.27 -21.94
CA ARG A 142 8.05 -0.07 -20.61
C ARG A 142 9.20 0.87 -20.18
N ARG A 143 9.15 1.38 -18.94
CA ARG A 143 10.21 2.19 -18.31
C ARG A 143 10.45 1.78 -16.86
N SER A 144 11.64 2.09 -16.35
CA SER A 144 11.95 1.97 -14.91
C SER A 144 11.11 2.93 -14.07
N SER A 145 10.84 4.14 -14.59
CA SER A 145 9.97 5.15 -13.99
C SER A 145 9.21 5.93 -15.06
N TYR A 146 7.97 6.30 -14.74
CA TYR A 146 7.13 7.22 -15.50
C TYR A 146 7.00 8.60 -14.83
N LEU A 147 7.49 8.73 -13.59
CA LEU A 147 7.60 10.03 -12.93
C LEU A 147 8.61 10.89 -13.71
N ARG A 148 8.12 12.00 -14.26
CA ARG A 148 8.94 12.99 -14.97
C ARG A 148 9.40 14.09 -14.03
N ALA A 149 8.56 14.46 -13.08
CA ALA A 149 8.84 15.53 -12.15
C ALA A 149 10.00 15.18 -11.22
N ASN A 150 11.00 16.06 -11.18
CA ASN A 150 11.94 16.12 -10.08
C ASN A 150 11.23 16.71 -8.85
N LEU A 151 11.17 15.95 -7.75
CA LEU A 151 10.54 16.42 -6.51
C LEU A 151 11.57 17.16 -5.65
N ILE A 152 11.32 18.44 -5.42
CA ILE A 152 12.22 19.34 -4.67
C ILE A 152 11.54 19.72 -3.36
N PHE A 153 12.25 19.60 -2.24
CA PHE A 153 11.76 19.96 -0.91
C PHE A 153 12.53 21.19 -0.43
N ARG A 154 11.82 22.27 -0.12
CA ARG A 154 12.40 23.54 0.38
C ARG A 154 11.85 23.82 1.78
N ASP A 155 12.75 24.01 2.72
CA ASP A 155 12.41 24.47 4.07
C ASP A 155 12.37 26.01 4.06
N ASP A 156 11.36 26.61 4.68
CA ASP A 156 11.30 28.08 4.82
C ASP A 156 12.33 28.58 5.88
N ALA A 157 12.72 29.85 5.84
CA ALA A 157 13.70 30.44 6.75
C ALA A 157 13.28 30.34 8.25
N GLN A 158 11.96 30.28 8.51
CA GLN A 158 11.41 30.05 9.85
C GLN A 158 11.52 28.58 10.29
N GLU A 159 11.50 27.63 9.35
CA GLU A 159 11.63 26.19 9.59
C GLU A 159 13.10 25.79 9.78
N GLN A 160 14.02 26.46 9.08
CA GLN A 160 15.46 26.33 9.33
C GLN A 160 15.85 26.74 10.77
N ARG A 161 15.11 27.68 11.39
CA ARG A 161 15.29 28.09 12.79
C ARG A 161 14.64 27.14 13.80
N LEU A 162 13.57 26.46 13.39
CA LEU A 162 12.79 25.52 14.20
C LEU A 162 13.07 24.07 13.79
N ARG A 163 14.32 23.77 13.38
CA ARG A 163 14.76 22.43 12.94
C ARG A 163 14.06 21.38 13.78
N ILE A 164 13.21 20.58 13.13
CA ILE A 164 12.68 19.35 13.70
C ILE A 164 13.92 18.61 14.23
N PRO A 165 14.03 18.37 15.54
CA PRO A 165 15.18 17.67 16.06
C PRO A 165 15.28 16.33 15.34
N ALA A 166 16.49 15.85 15.06
CA ALA A 166 16.72 14.56 14.38
C ALA A 166 16.02 13.37 15.09
N LYS A 167 15.51 13.59 16.31
CA LYS A 167 14.56 12.75 17.02
C LYS A 167 13.31 13.59 17.36
N LEU A 168 12.13 13.18 16.88
CA LEU A 168 10.85 13.68 17.39
C LEU A 168 10.82 13.61 18.93
N PRO A 169 10.05 14.48 19.62
CA PRO A 169 9.82 14.33 21.05
C PRO A 169 9.38 12.89 21.35
N ARG A 170 10.00 12.28 22.36
CA ARG A 170 9.97 10.84 22.70
C ARG A 170 8.60 10.23 23.04
N SER A 171 7.50 10.97 22.88
CA SER A 171 6.14 10.41 22.98
C SER A 171 5.14 11.32 22.26
N LEU A 172 4.69 10.89 21.08
CA LEU A 172 3.38 11.31 20.58
C LEU A 172 2.31 10.94 21.62
N PRO A 173 1.18 11.67 21.71
CA PRO A 173 0.08 11.26 22.57
C PRO A 173 -0.28 9.80 22.28
N PRO A 174 -0.50 8.96 23.31
CA PRO A 174 -0.84 7.58 23.10
C PRO A 174 -2.13 7.47 22.29
N THR A 175 -2.15 6.58 21.32
CA THR A 175 -3.37 6.20 20.61
C THR A 175 -4.07 5.05 21.31
N ASP A 176 -5.39 5.01 21.17
CA ASP A 176 -6.25 3.97 21.71
C ASP A 176 -6.77 3.07 20.59
N ARG A 177 -6.53 1.75 20.72
CA ARG A 177 -6.97 0.75 19.76
C ARG A 177 -8.48 0.50 19.80
N ALA A 178 -9.16 0.87 20.88
CA ALA A 178 -10.60 0.83 20.96
C ALA A 178 -11.26 1.96 20.15
N LYS A 179 -10.50 3.01 19.82
CA LYS A 179 -10.98 4.16 19.03
C LYS A 179 -10.73 3.95 17.55
N HIS A 180 -11.79 4.03 16.77
CA HIS A 180 -11.80 3.75 15.34
C HIS A 180 -12.33 4.94 14.56
N MET A 181 -11.55 5.48 13.64
CA MET A 181 -12.03 6.41 12.63
C MET A 181 -12.59 5.62 11.45
N VAL A 182 -13.84 5.88 11.06
CA VAL A 182 -14.42 5.36 9.82
C VAL A 182 -14.44 6.48 8.78
N LEU A 183 -13.69 6.32 7.69
CA LEU A 183 -13.74 7.27 6.58
C LEU A 183 -15.10 7.14 5.87
N SER A 184 -16.02 8.03 6.21
CA SER A 184 -17.44 7.86 5.95
C SER A 184 -17.87 8.53 4.64
N SER A 185 -18.37 7.72 3.70
CA SER A 185 -18.87 8.20 2.40
C SER A 185 -20.40 8.23 2.31
N GLY A 186 -21.11 7.63 3.28
CA GLY A 186 -22.54 7.34 3.17
C GLY A 186 -22.85 6.16 2.23
N GLY A 187 -21.80 5.48 1.74
CA GLY A 187 -21.89 4.24 0.97
C GLY A 187 -22.00 3.00 1.86
N LYS A 188 -22.42 1.86 1.26
CA LYS A 188 -22.59 0.55 1.94
C LYS A 188 -21.41 0.18 2.83
N ASP A 189 -20.19 0.30 2.31
CA ASP A 189 -18.97 -0.11 2.99
C ASP A 189 -18.76 0.66 4.30
N SER A 190 -18.85 2.00 4.24
CA SER A 190 -18.66 2.85 5.41
C SER A 190 -19.79 2.68 6.44
N LEU A 191 -21.03 2.49 5.98
CA LEU A 191 -22.19 2.27 6.84
C LEU A 191 -22.11 0.90 7.54
N LEU A 192 -21.76 -0.15 6.81
CA LEU A 192 -21.58 -1.49 7.37
C LEU A 192 -20.40 -1.52 8.36
N SER A 193 -19.27 -0.91 8.00
CA SER A 193 -18.10 -0.81 8.89
C SER A 193 -18.43 -0.07 10.19
N TYR A 194 -19.18 1.04 10.11
CA TYR A 194 -19.69 1.74 11.28
C TYR A 194 -20.60 0.85 12.14
N GLY A 195 -21.56 0.15 11.51
CA GLY A 195 -22.48 -0.75 12.20
C GLY A 195 -21.75 -1.85 12.97
N LEU A 196 -20.81 -2.54 12.31
CA LEU A 196 -20.01 -3.63 12.88
C LEU A 196 -19.17 -3.17 14.07
N LEU A 197 -18.46 -2.04 13.94
CA LEU A 197 -17.63 -1.52 15.03
C LEU A 197 -18.46 -1.07 16.23
N ARG A 198 -19.59 -0.41 15.98
CA ARG A 198 -20.51 0.02 17.04
C ARG A 198 -21.06 -1.19 17.80
N GLU A 199 -21.48 -2.23 17.08
CA GLU A 199 -21.99 -3.46 17.70
C GLU A 199 -20.89 -4.24 18.44
N ALA A 200 -19.65 -4.20 17.94
CA ALA A 200 -18.49 -4.76 18.62
C ALA A 200 -18.05 -3.98 19.87
N GLY A 201 -18.76 -2.91 20.24
CA GLY A 201 -18.49 -2.12 21.45
C GLY A 201 -17.30 -1.16 21.33
N MET A 202 -16.87 -0.83 20.11
CA MET A 202 -15.76 0.09 19.87
C MET A 202 -16.23 1.55 19.91
N GLU A 203 -15.34 2.48 20.29
CA GLU A 203 -15.59 3.92 20.13
C GLU A 203 -15.37 4.29 18.66
N VAL A 204 -16.45 4.67 17.96
CA VAL A 204 -16.41 4.95 16.53
C VAL A 204 -16.50 6.46 16.27
N HIS A 205 -15.59 6.96 15.44
CA HIS A 205 -15.54 8.34 14.96
C HIS A 205 -15.83 8.37 13.45
N PRO A 206 -17.09 8.56 13.03
CA PRO A 206 -17.42 8.74 11.63
C PRO A 206 -16.86 10.08 11.14
N VAL A 207 -15.97 10.05 10.15
CA VAL A 207 -15.38 11.26 9.56
C VAL A 207 -15.83 11.38 8.11
N PHE A 208 -16.63 12.40 7.84
CA PHE A 208 -17.15 12.71 6.51
C PHE A 208 -16.26 13.77 5.84
N VAL A 209 -15.73 13.44 4.66
CA VAL A 209 -14.97 14.42 3.86
C VAL A 209 -15.90 15.02 2.82
N ASN A 210 -16.00 16.34 2.87
CA ASN A 210 -16.82 17.17 2.02
C ASN A 210 -15.94 17.85 0.97
N GLU A 211 -16.26 17.65 -0.31
CA GLU A 211 -15.75 18.49 -1.40
C GLU A 211 -16.80 19.53 -1.85
N SER A 212 -16.37 20.57 -2.57
CA SER A 212 -17.28 21.62 -3.06
C SER A 212 -18.31 21.13 -4.09
N GLY A 213 -18.01 20.05 -4.81
CA GLY A 213 -18.83 19.49 -5.87
C GLY A 213 -20.03 18.64 -5.42
N LYS A 214 -20.80 18.15 -6.40
CA LYS A 214 -21.97 17.28 -6.18
C LYS A 214 -21.63 15.95 -5.51
N HIS A 215 -20.36 15.54 -5.50
CA HIS A 215 -19.91 14.34 -4.81
C HIS A 215 -20.33 14.33 -3.34
N TRP A 216 -20.36 15.48 -2.66
CA TRP A 216 -20.83 15.58 -1.28
C TRP A 216 -22.26 15.07 -1.05
N PHE A 217 -23.10 15.04 -2.09
CA PHE A 217 -24.50 14.65 -1.93
C PHE A 217 -24.66 13.16 -1.58
N THR A 218 -23.73 12.29 -1.96
CA THR A 218 -23.71 10.87 -1.55
C THR A 218 -23.64 10.73 -0.03
N ALA A 219 -22.78 11.52 0.61
CA ALA A 219 -22.58 11.48 2.05
C ALA A 219 -23.64 12.26 2.84
N LEU A 220 -24.38 13.18 2.22
CA LEU A 220 -25.15 14.20 2.93
C LEU A 220 -26.29 13.64 3.80
N ASN A 221 -27.00 12.59 3.35
CA ASN A 221 -28.05 11.96 4.15
C ASN A 221 -27.45 11.32 5.41
N ALA A 222 -26.42 10.49 5.23
CA ALA A 222 -25.71 9.84 6.33
C ALA A 222 -25.12 10.88 7.30
N TYR A 223 -24.43 11.90 6.79
CA TYR A 223 -23.87 12.98 7.61
C TYR A 223 -24.94 13.71 8.44
N ARG A 224 -26.09 14.06 7.85
CA ARG A 224 -27.17 14.74 8.58
C ARG A 224 -27.76 13.89 9.69
N HIS A 225 -27.84 12.58 9.49
CA HIS A 225 -28.27 11.64 10.52
C HIS A 225 -27.19 11.51 11.60
N PHE A 226 -25.95 11.24 11.19
CA PHE A 226 -24.83 10.97 12.09
C PHE A 226 -24.49 12.19 12.95
N SER A 227 -24.44 13.39 12.37
CA SER A 227 -24.18 14.63 13.11
C SER A 227 -25.21 14.93 14.20
N LYS A 228 -26.44 14.39 14.09
CA LYS A 228 -27.51 14.56 15.09
C LYS A 228 -27.57 13.44 16.12
N HIS A 229 -27.18 12.22 15.74
CA HIS A 229 -27.50 11.01 16.51
C HIS A 229 -26.29 10.17 16.89
N VAL A 230 -25.14 10.38 16.25
CA VAL A 230 -23.93 9.58 16.44
C VAL A 230 -22.83 10.44 17.06
N PRO A 231 -22.38 10.12 18.29
CA PRO A 231 -21.30 10.83 18.95
C PRO A 231 -20.03 10.88 18.10
N HIS A 232 -19.23 11.92 18.32
CA HIS A 232 -17.94 12.11 17.66
C HIS A 232 -17.97 12.16 16.12
N THR A 233 -19.15 12.25 15.50
CA THR A 233 -19.24 12.53 14.06
C THR A 233 -18.51 13.84 13.76
N ALA A 234 -17.66 13.82 12.74
CA ALA A 234 -16.93 15.01 12.28
C ALA A 234 -17.03 15.17 10.78
N ARG A 235 -16.89 16.41 10.33
CA ARG A 235 -16.75 16.75 8.92
C ARG A 235 -15.46 17.51 8.66
N VAL A 236 -14.82 17.17 7.54
CA VAL A 236 -13.69 17.93 6.97
C VAL A 236 -14.13 18.47 5.62
N TRP A 237 -14.13 19.78 5.46
CA TRP A 237 -14.38 20.43 4.17
C TRP A 237 -13.06 20.62 3.42
N THR A 238 -13.03 20.35 2.11
CA THR A 238 -11.90 20.64 1.23
C THR A 238 -12.36 21.15 -0.14
N ASN A 239 -11.53 21.96 -0.81
CA ASN A 239 -11.73 22.38 -2.19
C ASN A 239 -10.78 21.68 -3.18
N ALA A 240 -10.26 20.50 -2.83
CA ALA A 240 -9.36 19.72 -3.70
C ALA A 240 -9.94 19.50 -5.11
N ASP A 241 -11.25 19.27 -5.23
CA ASP A 241 -11.99 19.20 -6.50
C ASP A 241 -11.80 20.42 -7.41
N ARG A 242 -11.70 21.62 -6.82
CA ARG A 242 -11.42 22.86 -7.56
C ARG A 242 -9.98 22.91 -8.05
N VAL A 243 -9.02 22.43 -7.24
CA VAL A 243 -7.61 22.32 -7.65
C VAL A 243 -7.46 21.31 -8.78
N PHE A 244 -8.14 20.15 -8.69
CA PHE A 244 -8.19 19.18 -9.79
C PHE A 244 -8.73 19.80 -11.07
N SER A 245 -9.87 20.49 -11.00
CA SER A 245 -10.49 21.15 -12.15
C SER A 245 -9.60 22.27 -12.73
N TRP A 246 -8.93 23.03 -11.86
CA TRP A 246 -7.98 24.08 -12.25
C TRP A 246 -6.78 23.51 -13.00
N MET A 247 -6.22 22.38 -12.53
CA MET A 247 -5.14 21.68 -13.23
C MET A 247 -5.59 21.10 -14.57
N LEU A 248 -6.76 20.45 -14.63
CA LEU A 248 -7.28 19.84 -15.86
C LEU A 248 -7.43 20.83 -17.01
N ARG A 249 -7.83 22.08 -16.72
CA ARG A 249 -7.93 23.16 -17.72
C ARG A 249 -6.61 23.54 -18.38
N ARG A 250 -5.47 23.13 -17.83
CA ARG A 250 -4.12 23.39 -18.36
C ARG A 250 -3.58 22.24 -19.18
N LEU A 251 -4.25 21.09 -19.17
CA LEU A 251 -3.82 19.92 -19.92
C LEU A 251 -4.41 20.02 -21.33
N PRO A 252 -3.62 20.31 -22.38
CA PRO A 252 -4.13 20.60 -23.73
C PRO A 252 -4.79 19.39 -24.40
N PHE A 253 -4.54 18.20 -23.86
CA PHE A 253 -5.13 16.95 -24.30
C PHE A 253 -6.41 16.57 -23.53
N VAL A 254 -6.85 17.36 -22.55
CA VAL A 254 -8.17 17.19 -21.91
C VAL A 254 -9.16 18.08 -22.64
N ARG A 255 -10.31 17.52 -23.01
CA ARG A 255 -11.37 18.27 -23.70
C ARG A 255 -11.82 19.49 -22.88
N PRO A 256 -12.06 20.67 -23.48
CA PRO A 256 -12.53 21.85 -22.75
C PRO A 256 -13.89 21.66 -22.05
N ASP A 257 -14.77 20.82 -22.59
CA ASP A 257 -16.11 20.52 -22.07
C ASP A 257 -16.12 19.37 -21.05
N PHE A 258 -14.97 18.99 -20.48
CA PHE A 258 -14.86 17.84 -19.57
C PHE A 258 -15.81 17.89 -18.35
N LEU A 259 -16.22 19.09 -17.91
CA LEU A 259 -17.15 19.26 -16.80
C LEU A 259 -18.61 18.92 -17.16
N ASP A 260 -18.96 18.98 -18.45
CA ASP A 260 -20.30 18.72 -18.95
C ASP A 260 -20.50 17.24 -19.36
N ILE A 261 -19.39 16.51 -19.53
CA ILE A 261 -19.40 15.08 -19.86
C ILE A 261 -19.85 14.29 -18.64
N ARG A 262 -20.99 13.58 -18.78
CA ARG A 262 -21.42 12.60 -17.78
C ARG A 262 -20.64 11.30 -17.97
N SER A 263 -19.68 11.05 -17.08
CA SER A 263 -18.95 9.80 -16.97
C SER A 263 -18.86 9.37 -15.50
N ASP A 264 -18.75 8.06 -15.27
CA ASP A 264 -18.46 7.52 -13.93
C ASP A 264 -16.96 7.62 -13.59
N GLU A 265 -16.13 8.07 -14.55
CA GLU A 265 -14.71 8.31 -14.38
C GLU A 265 -14.34 9.80 -14.42
N TYR A 266 -13.24 10.16 -13.76
CA TYR A 266 -12.61 11.47 -13.91
C TYR A 266 -11.61 11.50 -15.08
N PRO A 267 -11.38 12.67 -15.72
CA PRO A 267 -10.46 12.81 -16.85
C PRO A 267 -9.05 12.31 -16.53
N ILE A 268 -8.40 12.98 -15.58
CA ILE A 268 -7.07 12.65 -15.04
C ILE A 268 -7.12 12.99 -13.55
N ARG A 269 -7.50 11.99 -12.75
CA ARG A 269 -7.53 12.05 -11.29
C ARG A 269 -7.46 10.63 -10.75
N LEU A 270 -6.35 10.31 -10.08
CA LEU A 270 -6.18 9.15 -9.22
C LEU A 270 -5.82 9.66 -7.81
N TRP A 271 -5.49 8.79 -6.85
CA TRP A 271 -5.04 9.20 -5.51
C TRP A 271 -6.09 9.97 -4.66
N THR A 272 -7.38 9.87 -4.99
CA THR A 272 -8.43 10.64 -4.29
C THR A 272 -8.64 10.18 -2.84
N VAL A 273 -8.64 8.88 -2.59
CA VAL A 273 -8.84 8.34 -1.23
C VAL A 273 -7.78 8.85 -0.27
N ALA A 274 -6.52 8.91 -0.70
CA ALA A 274 -5.43 9.45 0.10
C ALA A 274 -5.61 10.94 0.44
N VAL A 275 -6.10 11.76 -0.50
CA VAL A 275 -6.42 13.17 -0.24
C VAL A 275 -7.41 13.30 0.93
N PHE A 276 -8.46 12.46 0.94
CA PHE A 276 -9.48 12.46 1.99
C PHE A 276 -8.95 11.92 3.31
N LEU A 277 -8.22 10.81 3.25
CA LEU A 277 -7.65 10.16 4.41
C LEU A 277 -6.63 11.05 5.12
N PHE A 278 -5.68 11.65 4.40
CA PHE A 278 -4.74 12.61 4.99
C PHE A 278 -5.49 13.82 5.58
N GLY A 279 -6.52 14.31 4.89
CA GLY A 279 -7.40 15.35 5.41
C GLY A 279 -8.07 14.99 6.75
N ALA A 280 -8.33 13.70 7.01
CA ALA A 280 -8.93 13.21 8.25
C ALA A 280 -7.93 12.97 9.40
N LEU A 281 -6.63 12.78 9.11
CA LEU A 281 -5.60 12.48 10.12
C LEU A 281 -5.46 13.50 11.26
N PRO A 282 -5.68 14.82 11.08
CA PRO A 282 -5.68 15.76 12.19
C PRO A 282 -6.72 15.43 13.28
N LEU A 283 -7.89 14.93 12.88
CA LEU A 283 -8.92 14.47 13.81
C LEU A 283 -8.47 13.20 14.54
N ALA A 284 -7.86 12.25 13.83
CA ALA A 284 -7.32 11.03 14.43
C ALA A 284 -6.27 11.35 15.50
N ARG A 285 -5.35 12.26 15.18
CA ARG A 285 -4.32 12.74 16.11
C ARG A 285 -4.94 13.43 17.33
N LYS A 286 -5.85 14.38 17.12
CA LYS A 286 -6.49 15.12 18.22
C LYS A 286 -7.25 14.20 19.18
N ARG A 287 -7.92 13.19 18.64
CA ARG A 287 -8.83 12.31 19.40
C ARG A 287 -8.16 11.04 19.95
N GLY A 288 -6.86 10.86 19.67
CA GLY A 288 -6.08 9.69 20.10
C GLY A 288 -6.55 8.39 19.44
N ILE A 289 -6.97 8.44 18.18
CA ILE A 289 -7.49 7.29 17.44
C ILE A 289 -6.33 6.37 17.03
N GLY A 290 -6.41 5.08 17.37
CA GLY A 290 -5.40 4.08 17.02
C GLY A 290 -5.68 3.30 15.73
N ARG A 291 -6.91 3.36 15.20
CA ARG A 291 -7.30 2.58 14.01
C ARG A 291 -8.13 3.41 13.02
N ALA A 292 -7.75 3.36 11.75
CA ALA A 292 -8.50 3.94 10.63
C ALA A 292 -9.11 2.81 9.79
N VAL A 293 -10.42 2.85 9.60
CA VAL A 293 -11.17 1.89 8.78
C VAL A 293 -11.66 2.57 7.51
N ILE A 294 -11.31 1.99 6.38
CA ILE A 294 -11.78 2.38 5.05
C ILE A 294 -12.65 1.27 4.44
N GLY A 295 -13.30 1.53 3.30
CA GLY A 295 -14.06 0.52 2.58
C GLY A 295 -13.17 -0.53 1.93
N ASP A 296 -13.75 -1.41 1.12
CA ASP A 296 -12.99 -2.46 0.44
C ASP A 296 -13.25 -2.49 -1.07
N GLU A 297 -12.19 -2.73 -1.83
CA GLU A 297 -12.29 -3.11 -3.22
C GLU A 297 -11.51 -4.43 -3.41
N PHE A 298 -12.21 -5.54 -3.15
CA PHE A 298 -11.64 -6.89 -3.13
C PHE A 298 -10.79 -7.23 -4.36
N ASP A 299 -11.18 -6.74 -5.54
CA ASP A 299 -10.56 -7.01 -6.83
C ASP A 299 -9.41 -6.07 -7.20
N THR A 300 -9.09 -5.07 -6.36
CA THR A 300 -7.99 -4.11 -6.60
C THR A 300 -6.66 -4.47 -5.94
N THR A 301 -6.63 -5.53 -5.12
CA THR A 301 -5.37 -6.05 -4.56
C THR A 301 -4.69 -6.99 -5.57
N ASP A 302 -4.30 -6.44 -6.72
CA ASP A 302 -3.70 -7.20 -7.82
C ASP A 302 -2.54 -6.46 -8.50
N ARG A 303 -1.53 -7.24 -8.93
CA ARG A 303 -0.42 -6.78 -9.76
C ARG A 303 -0.59 -7.42 -11.14
N CYS A 304 -0.86 -6.60 -12.14
CA CYS A 304 -1.15 -7.06 -13.49
C CYS A 304 -0.27 -6.35 -14.52
N PHE A 305 -0.48 -6.67 -15.79
CA PHE A 305 0.26 -6.10 -16.90
C PHE A 305 -0.70 -5.47 -17.90
N HIS A 306 -0.41 -4.24 -18.33
CA HIS A 306 -1.01 -3.66 -19.52
C HIS A 306 0.06 -3.61 -20.62
N LYS A 307 -0.04 -4.50 -21.61
CA LYS A 307 0.88 -4.56 -22.78
C LYS A 307 2.35 -4.44 -22.33
N ASP A 308 2.78 -5.33 -21.43
CA ASP A 308 4.12 -5.44 -20.82
C ASP A 308 4.52 -4.38 -19.77
N ILE A 309 3.63 -3.44 -19.45
CA ILE A 309 3.85 -2.50 -18.33
C ILE A 309 3.29 -3.12 -17.05
N PRO A 310 4.13 -3.50 -16.07
CA PRO A 310 3.64 -3.98 -14.78
C PRO A 310 3.02 -2.83 -14.01
N HIS A 311 1.79 -3.00 -13.55
CA HIS A 311 1.08 -1.97 -12.79
C HIS A 311 0.14 -2.61 -11.76
N TYR A 312 -0.44 -1.78 -10.93
CA TYR A 312 -1.33 -2.21 -9.86
C TYR A 312 -2.76 -1.88 -10.25
N ASN A 313 -3.65 -2.87 -10.21
CA ASN A 313 -5.03 -2.63 -10.56
C ASN A 313 -5.74 -1.88 -9.42
N GLY A 314 -5.76 -0.54 -9.42
CA GLY A 314 -6.46 0.22 -8.37
C GLY A 314 -5.65 0.37 -7.07
N LEU A 315 -4.32 0.50 -7.15
CA LEU A 315 -3.41 0.64 -5.99
C LEU A 315 -3.89 1.65 -4.94
N PHE A 316 -4.58 2.70 -5.36
CA PHE A 316 -4.98 3.84 -4.52
C PHE A 316 -6.49 3.95 -4.32
N ASP A 317 -7.18 2.84 -4.56
CA ASP A 317 -8.62 2.68 -4.37
C ASP A 317 -8.88 1.58 -3.32
N GLN A 318 -8.50 1.88 -2.07
CA GLN A 318 -8.87 1.05 -0.90
C GLN A 318 -8.34 -0.41 -0.93
N SER A 319 -7.24 -0.65 -1.65
CA SER A 319 -6.58 -1.96 -1.74
C SER A 319 -5.75 -2.32 -0.50
N ARG A 320 -5.36 -3.60 -0.34
CA ARG A 320 -4.40 -4.01 0.70
C ARG A 320 -3.07 -3.32 0.62
N TYR A 321 -2.55 -3.18 -0.59
CA TYR A 321 -1.26 -2.56 -0.78
C TYR A 321 -1.27 -1.10 -0.31
N PHE A 322 -2.41 -0.42 -0.44
CA PHE A 322 -2.61 0.91 0.10
C PHE A 322 -2.59 0.93 1.63
N ASP A 323 -3.39 0.06 2.26
CA ASP A 323 -3.45 -0.08 3.72
C ASP A 323 -2.08 -0.38 4.33
N ASP A 324 -1.36 -1.34 3.75
CA ASP A 324 -0.04 -1.75 4.21
C ASP A 324 0.99 -0.61 4.03
N ALA A 325 0.95 0.10 2.89
CA ALA A 325 1.86 1.19 2.61
C ALA A 325 1.66 2.36 3.58
N LEU A 326 0.40 2.76 3.82
CA LEU A 326 0.09 3.84 4.74
C LEU A 326 0.31 3.45 6.20
N THR A 327 -0.03 2.23 6.60
CA THR A 327 0.25 1.75 7.95
C THR A 327 1.76 1.71 8.23
N ARG A 328 2.58 1.24 7.29
CA ARG A 328 4.05 1.32 7.42
C ARG A 328 4.53 2.75 7.58
N TYR A 329 3.98 3.69 6.81
CA TYR A 329 4.31 5.11 6.97
C TYR A 329 3.91 5.64 8.35
N TYR A 330 2.71 5.35 8.84
CA TYR A 330 2.25 5.75 10.18
C TYR A 330 3.14 5.19 11.29
N VAL A 331 3.56 3.93 11.17
CA VAL A 331 4.50 3.30 12.11
C VAL A 331 5.87 3.99 12.07
N GLN A 332 6.41 4.29 10.87
CA GLN A 332 7.67 5.03 10.72
C GLN A 332 7.60 6.44 11.33
N LYS A 333 6.43 7.08 11.25
CA LYS A 333 6.16 8.39 11.87
C LYS A 333 5.92 8.31 13.38
N GLY A 334 5.82 7.11 13.95
CA GLY A 334 5.50 6.89 15.36
C GLY A 334 4.05 7.23 15.71
N TRP A 335 3.15 7.37 14.73
CA TRP A 335 1.76 7.79 14.96
C TRP A 335 0.90 6.72 15.65
N HIS A 336 1.40 5.49 15.76
CA HIS A 336 0.67 4.37 16.38
C HIS A 336 -0.75 4.20 15.82
N LEU A 337 -0.91 4.45 14.52
CA LEU A 337 -2.17 4.32 13.77
C LEU A 337 -2.03 3.15 12.79
N SER A 338 -3.01 2.26 12.76
CA SER A 338 -3.13 1.23 11.72
C SER A 338 -4.34 1.48 10.83
N GLN A 339 -4.20 1.17 9.55
CA GLN A 339 -5.27 1.28 8.56
C GLN A 339 -5.59 -0.10 7.98
N PHE A 340 -6.87 -0.41 7.87
CA PHE A 340 -7.36 -1.67 7.31
C PHE A 340 -8.84 -1.55 6.91
N SER A 341 -9.38 -2.60 6.30
CA SER A 341 -10.82 -2.74 6.04
C SER A 341 -11.36 -3.99 6.73
N LEU A 342 -12.54 -3.87 7.33
CA LEU A 342 -13.28 -4.98 7.94
C LEU A 342 -13.98 -5.86 6.90
N LEU A 343 -14.13 -5.35 5.67
CA LEU A 343 -14.97 -5.93 4.65
C LEU A 343 -14.20 -6.73 3.60
N ARG A 344 -12.87 -6.80 3.73
CA ARG A 344 -11.96 -7.63 2.91
C ARG A 344 -12.46 -9.02 2.57
N PRO A 345 -13.06 -9.80 3.48
CA PRO A 345 -13.52 -11.14 3.12
C PRO A 345 -14.86 -11.15 2.37
N MET A 346 -15.47 -10.00 2.08
CA MET A 346 -16.85 -9.92 1.60
C MET A 346 -16.90 -9.59 0.10
N SER A 347 -17.94 -10.07 -0.60
CA SER A 347 -18.29 -9.55 -1.93
C SER A 347 -19.18 -8.31 -1.79
N GLU A 348 -19.29 -7.48 -2.84
CA GLU A 348 -20.21 -6.32 -2.80
C GLU A 348 -21.66 -6.74 -2.52
N LEU A 349 -22.10 -7.86 -3.07
CA LEU A 349 -23.45 -8.39 -2.86
C LEU A 349 -23.65 -8.84 -1.41
N LEU A 350 -22.64 -9.48 -0.80
CA LEU A 350 -22.71 -9.92 0.59
C LEU A 350 -22.59 -8.74 1.57
N ILE A 351 -21.85 -7.69 1.22
CA ILE A 351 -21.82 -6.40 1.96
C ILE A 351 -23.23 -5.80 1.96
N GLU A 352 -23.87 -5.67 0.80
CA GLU A 352 -25.22 -5.11 0.69
C GLU A 352 -26.24 -5.97 1.46
N LYS A 353 -26.13 -7.29 1.38
CA LYS A 353 -26.95 -8.23 2.16
C LYS A 353 -26.82 -8.01 3.66
N THR A 354 -25.58 -8.01 4.16
CA THR A 354 -25.32 -7.85 5.59
C THR A 354 -25.82 -6.49 6.09
N LEU A 355 -25.62 -5.43 5.30
CA LEU A 355 -26.13 -4.10 5.63
C LEU A 355 -27.67 -4.08 5.69
N ALA A 356 -28.34 -4.70 4.71
CA ALA A 356 -29.79 -4.70 4.62
C ALA A 356 -30.47 -5.54 5.73
N GLU A 357 -29.92 -6.71 6.03
CA GLU A 357 -30.48 -7.62 7.03
C GLU A 357 -30.13 -7.20 8.47
N ARG A 358 -28.88 -6.80 8.72
CA ARG A 358 -28.41 -6.50 10.10
C ARG A 358 -28.66 -5.06 10.54
N TYR A 359 -28.53 -4.11 9.61
CA TYR A 359 -28.59 -2.68 9.92
C TYR A 359 -29.56 -1.92 9.01
N PRO A 360 -30.85 -2.29 8.98
CA PRO A 360 -31.84 -1.66 8.09
C PRO A 360 -31.97 -0.14 8.30
N ASP A 361 -31.73 0.36 9.52
CA ASP A 361 -31.71 1.80 9.80
C ASP A 361 -30.53 2.52 9.12
N LEU A 362 -29.37 1.85 9.00
CA LEU A 362 -28.23 2.38 8.26
C LEU A 362 -28.42 2.22 6.75
N LEU A 363 -29.05 1.13 6.30
CA LEU A 363 -29.40 0.95 4.89
C LEU A 363 -30.22 2.15 4.36
N ARG A 364 -31.13 2.72 5.15
CA ARG A 364 -31.91 3.90 4.72
C ARG A 364 -31.06 5.14 4.39
N LEU A 365 -29.82 5.17 4.84
CA LEU A 365 -28.87 6.26 4.59
C LEU A 365 -27.97 6.01 3.38
N GLN A 366 -27.97 4.77 2.86
CA GLN A 366 -27.12 4.30 1.77
C GLN A 366 -27.37 5.10 0.50
N MET A 367 -26.32 5.78 0.03
CA MET A 367 -26.36 6.61 -1.16
C MET A 367 -25.06 6.48 -1.95
N SER A 368 -25.03 5.53 -2.88
CA SER A 368 -23.88 5.32 -3.77
C SER A 368 -23.95 6.13 -5.08
N CYS A 369 -25.08 6.78 -5.37
CA CYS A 369 -25.31 7.49 -6.62
C CYS A 369 -24.56 8.84 -6.68
N HIS A 370 -23.69 9.04 -7.68
CA HIS A 370 -23.00 10.33 -7.89
C HIS A 370 -23.86 11.39 -8.60
N ALA A 371 -24.96 10.96 -9.24
CA ALA A 371 -25.89 11.82 -9.98
C ALA A 371 -27.13 12.20 -9.15
N THR A 372 -26.99 12.26 -7.83
CA THR A 372 -28.09 12.55 -6.90
C THR A 372 -28.65 13.95 -7.06
N HIS A 373 -29.88 14.13 -6.57
CA HIS A 373 -30.57 15.42 -6.54
C HIS A 373 -31.25 15.61 -5.19
N LYS A 374 -31.56 16.87 -4.86
CA LYS A 374 -32.33 17.19 -3.65
C LYS A 374 -33.82 17.15 -3.98
N ALA A 375 -34.58 16.42 -3.18
CA ALA A 375 -36.04 16.38 -3.23
C ALA A 375 -36.58 16.19 -1.80
N ASP A 376 -37.63 16.94 -1.45
CA ASP A 376 -38.32 16.86 -0.15
C ASP A 376 -37.39 16.97 1.07
N GLY A 377 -36.39 17.85 0.99
CA GLY A 377 -35.42 18.06 2.07
C GLY A 377 -34.34 16.97 2.20
N ALA A 378 -34.44 15.86 1.46
CA ALA A 378 -33.47 14.77 1.41
C ALA A 378 -32.67 14.75 0.10
N VAL A 379 -31.60 13.96 0.04
CA VAL A 379 -30.93 13.61 -1.20
C VAL A 379 -31.52 12.29 -1.73
N ARG A 380 -31.88 12.26 -3.01
CA ARG A 380 -32.47 11.09 -3.69
C ARG A 380 -31.57 10.57 -4.81
N PRO A 381 -31.56 9.24 -5.06
CA PRO A 381 -30.82 8.64 -6.16
C PRO A 381 -31.44 9.05 -7.51
N CYS A 382 -30.66 8.93 -8.60
CA CYS A 382 -31.16 9.28 -9.94
C CYS A 382 -31.96 8.16 -10.64
N GLY A 383 -31.87 6.93 -10.11
CA GLY A 383 -32.55 5.74 -10.64
C GLY A 383 -32.10 5.30 -12.04
N ARG A 384 -30.98 5.83 -12.58
CA ARG A 384 -30.59 5.61 -13.99
C ARG A 384 -29.11 5.34 -14.22
N CYS A 385 -28.21 5.83 -13.35
CA CYS A 385 -26.76 5.63 -13.51
C CYS A 385 -26.34 4.18 -13.20
N GLU A 386 -25.12 3.80 -13.57
CA GLU A 386 -24.58 2.46 -13.33
C GLU A 386 -24.69 2.05 -11.86
N LYS A 387 -24.21 2.91 -10.95
CA LYS A 387 -24.29 2.65 -9.51
C LYS A 387 -25.73 2.43 -8.99
N CYS A 388 -26.72 3.11 -9.56
CA CYS A 388 -28.12 2.89 -9.19
C CYS A 388 -28.61 1.50 -9.63
N ARG A 389 -28.32 1.12 -10.87
CA ARG A 389 -28.67 -0.22 -11.38
C ARG A 389 -28.04 -1.32 -10.54
N ARG A 390 -26.79 -1.11 -10.14
CA ARG A 390 -26.04 -2.04 -9.27
C ARG A 390 -26.68 -2.19 -7.90
N ILE A 391 -26.95 -1.09 -7.19
CA ILE A 391 -27.59 -1.13 -5.87
C ILE A 391 -29.00 -1.74 -5.95
N VAL A 392 -29.83 -1.30 -6.90
CA VAL A 392 -31.18 -1.85 -7.11
C VAL A 392 -31.11 -3.33 -7.43
N GLY A 393 -30.23 -3.74 -8.34
CA GLY A 393 -30.03 -5.15 -8.71
C GLY A 393 -29.63 -5.99 -7.50
N MET A 394 -28.63 -5.56 -6.72
CA MET A 394 -28.18 -6.28 -5.52
C MET A 394 -29.30 -6.39 -4.48
N LEU A 395 -29.98 -5.29 -4.14
CA LEU A 395 -31.08 -5.30 -3.16
C LEU A 395 -32.21 -6.24 -3.60
N LYS A 396 -32.61 -6.18 -4.88
CA LYS A 396 -33.64 -7.06 -5.42
C LYS A 396 -33.19 -8.53 -5.44
N ALA A 397 -31.94 -8.82 -5.75
CA ALA A 397 -31.39 -10.17 -5.76
C ALA A 397 -31.36 -10.84 -4.39
N ILE A 398 -31.25 -10.06 -3.31
CA ILE A 398 -31.30 -10.56 -1.93
C ILE A 398 -32.69 -10.43 -1.29
N GLY A 399 -33.71 -10.03 -2.05
CA GLY A 399 -35.08 -9.86 -1.56
C GLY A 399 -35.34 -8.59 -0.74
N ALA A 400 -34.41 -7.64 -0.69
CA ALA A 400 -34.59 -6.34 -0.05
C ALA A 400 -35.34 -5.35 -0.96
N ASP A 401 -36.03 -4.38 -0.37
CA ASP A 401 -36.77 -3.34 -1.09
C ASP A 401 -35.89 -2.09 -1.33
N PRO A 402 -35.54 -1.75 -2.59
CA PRO A 402 -34.80 -0.54 -2.89
C PRO A 402 -35.50 0.76 -2.46
N ALA A 403 -36.81 0.76 -2.22
CA ALA A 403 -37.50 1.93 -1.67
C ALA A 403 -36.93 2.37 -0.32
N ALA A 404 -36.33 1.45 0.44
CA ALA A 404 -35.61 1.78 1.68
C ALA A 404 -34.46 2.79 1.45
N CYS A 405 -33.81 2.74 0.29
CA CYS A 405 -32.74 3.67 -0.11
C CYS A 405 -33.26 4.88 -0.90
N GLY A 406 -34.58 5.06 -0.95
CA GLY A 406 -35.23 6.21 -1.57
C GLY A 406 -35.41 6.14 -3.08
N TYR A 407 -35.35 4.94 -3.68
CA TYR A 407 -35.77 4.69 -5.06
C TYR A 407 -37.30 4.61 -5.15
N ASP A 408 -37.89 5.21 -6.18
CA ASP A 408 -39.32 5.03 -6.48
C ASP A 408 -39.56 3.79 -7.38
N PRO A 409 -40.81 3.28 -7.50
CA PRO A 409 -41.11 2.10 -8.30
C PRO A 409 -40.66 2.20 -9.77
N GLU A 410 -40.81 3.37 -10.39
CA GLU A 410 -40.42 3.59 -11.79
C GLU A 410 -38.89 3.50 -11.94
N GLN A 411 -38.15 4.05 -11.00
CA GLN A 411 -36.69 3.94 -10.96
C GLN A 411 -36.22 2.49 -10.78
N ILE A 412 -36.91 1.71 -9.95
CA ILE A 412 -36.58 0.31 -9.70
C ILE A 412 -36.75 -0.50 -10.99
N ASP A 413 -37.90 -0.38 -11.63
CA ASP A 413 -38.22 -1.11 -12.88
C ASP A 413 -37.25 -0.72 -13.99
N ASN A 414 -37.00 0.59 -14.17
CA ASN A 414 -36.04 1.09 -15.14
C ASN A 414 -34.61 0.58 -14.88
N CYS A 415 -34.21 0.50 -13.61
CA CYS A 415 -32.91 -0.03 -13.23
C CYS A 415 -32.77 -1.51 -13.61
N LEU A 416 -33.77 -2.34 -13.30
CA LEU A 416 -33.77 -3.76 -13.62
C LEU A 416 -33.78 -4.01 -15.12
N HIS A 417 -34.62 -3.29 -15.87
CA HIS A 417 -34.65 -3.37 -17.33
C HIS A 417 -33.28 -2.99 -17.95
N THR A 418 -32.74 -1.84 -17.55
CA THR A 418 -31.46 -1.35 -18.08
C THR A 418 -30.28 -2.21 -17.63
N LEU A 419 -30.36 -2.85 -16.46
CA LEU A 419 -29.36 -3.78 -15.96
C LEU A 419 -29.21 -4.98 -16.90
N ALA A 420 -30.31 -5.53 -17.40
CA ALA A 420 -30.30 -6.63 -18.37
C ALA A 420 -29.55 -6.25 -19.66
N GLU A 421 -29.68 -5.00 -20.10
CA GLU A 421 -29.06 -4.52 -21.35
C GLU A 421 -27.60 -4.09 -21.18
N LYS A 422 -27.30 -3.29 -20.15
CA LYS A 422 -26.00 -2.62 -19.98
C LYS A 422 -25.08 -3.29 -18.96
N GLY A 423 -25.58 -4.21 -18.16
CA GLY A 423 -24.83 -4.84 -17.09
C GLY A 423 -24.43 -3.88 -15.97
N VAL A 424 -23.41 -4.31 -15.21
CA VAL A 424 -22.80 -3.61 -14.06
C VAL A 424 -21.29 -3.69 -14.13
N HIS A 425 -20.63 -2.73 -13.50
CA HIS A 425 -19.20 -2.75 -13.25
C HIS A 425 -18.95 -3.44 -11.91
N GLN A 426 -18.62 -4.73 -11.93
CA GLN A 426 -18.22 -5.56 -10.79
C GLN A 426 -17.25 -6.64 -11.26
N GLU A 427 -16.62 -7.34 -10.31
CA GLU A 427 -15.89 -8.57 -10.62
C GLU A 427 -16.81 -9.57 -11.36
N THR A 428 -16.25 -10.28 -12.34
CA THR A 428 -17.01 -11.17 -13.23
C THR A 428 -17.87 -12.18 -12.47
N ASP A 429 -17.30 -12.86 -11.46
CA ASP A 429 -18.03 -13.86 -10.69
C ASP A 429 -19.19 -13.23 -9.89
N GLY A 430 -19.03 -11.98 -9.44
CA GLY A 430 -20.08 -11.22 -8.76
C GLY A 430 -21.22 -10.83 -9.70
N ALA A 431 -20.91 -10.32 -10.89
CA ALA A 431 -21.90 -9.98 -11.90
C ALA A 431 -22.66 -11.22 -12.42
N GLU A 432 -21.96 -12.34 -12.65
CA GLU A 432 -22.58 -13.62 -13.03
C GLU A 432 -23.53 -14.14 -11.95
N HIS A 433 -23.14 -14.05 -10.67
CA HIS A 433 -24.00 -14.50 -9.57
C HIS A 433 -25.21 -13.60 -9.35
N LEU A 434 -25.03 -12.29 -9.51
CA LEU A 434 -26.13 -11.32 -9.47
C LEU A 434 -27.18 -11.65 -10.54
N ALA A 435 -26.73 -11.91 -11.78
CA ALA A 435 -27.61 -12.33 -12.86
C ALA A 435 -28.32 -13.66 -12.54
N TYR A 436 -27.62 -14.62 -11.94
CA TYR A 436 -28.21 -15.88 -11.48
C TYR A 436 -29.33 -15.66 -10.46
N LEU A 437 -29.10 -14.89 -9.39
CA LEU A 437 -30.10 -14.66 -8.34
C LEU A 437 -31.32 -13.88 -8.84
N LEU A 438 -31.11 -12.87 -9.70
CA LEU A 438 -32.23 -12.13 -10.31
C LEU A 438 -33.07 -13.02 -11.21
N ARG A 439 -32.45 -13.95 -11.94
CA ARG A 439 -33.15 -14.93 -12.77
C ARG A 439 -33.95 -15.92 -11.94
N GLU A 440 -33.34 -16.49 -10.89
CA GLU A 440 -34.04 -17.39 -9.96
C GLU A 440 -35.24 -16.71 -9.28
N SER A 441 -35.14 -15.41 -9.04
CA SER A 441 -36.22 -14.59 -8.47
C SER A 441 -37.27 -14.15 -9.51
N GLY A 442 -37.13 -14.53 -10.78
CA GLY A 442 -38.05 -14.12 -11.85
C GLY A 442 -37.97 -12.64 -12.25
N LEU A 443 -36.92 -11.93 -11.82
CA LEU A 443 -36.72 -10.48 -12.05
C LEU A 443 -35.82 -10.18 -13.26
N LEU A 444 -35.31 -11.22 -13.91
CA LEU A 444 -34.50 -11.12 -15.12
C LEU A 444 -35.02 -12.08 -16.18
N GLU A 445 -35.58 -11.52 -17.26
CA GLU A 445 -36.13 -12.31 -18.38
C GLU A 445 -35.04 -12.88 -19.29
N ARG A 446 -33.88 -12.21 -19.35
CA ARG A 446 -32.73 -12.61 -20.19
C ARG A 446 -31.81 -13.56 -19.41
N PRO A 447 -31.08 -14.46 -20.08
CA PRO A 447 -30.12 -15.35 -19.42
C PRO A 447 -28.81 -14.64 -19.01
N ALA A 448 -28.76 -13.31 -18.98
CA ALA A 448 -27.57 -12.51 -18.74
C ALA A 448 -27.91 -11.07 -18.32
N ILE A 449 -26.95 -10.39 -17.66
CA ILE A 449 -26.93 -8.93 -17.49
C ILE A 449 -25.75 -8.36 -18.29
N GLY A 450 -26.02 -7.55 -19.32
CA GLY A 450 -24.98 -7.09 -20.25
C GLY A 450 -24.21 -8.26 -20.87
N THR A 451 -22.89 -8.32 -20.65
CA THR A 451 -22.03 -9.41 -21.14
C THR A 451 -21.89 -10.60 -20.19
N HIS A 452 -22.51 -10.55 -19.00
CA HIS A 452 -22.31 -11.55 -17.95
C HIS A 452 -23.48 -12.54 -17.90
N PRO A 453 -23.25 -13.85 -18.17
CA PRO A 453 -24.31 -14.84 -18.13
C PRO A 453 -24.80 -15.10 -16.70
N ALA A 454 -26.08 -15.46 -16.56
CA ALA A 454 -26.68 -15.90 -15.31
C ALA A 454 -26.11 -17.28 -14.92
N LYS A 455 -25.01 -17.27 -14.16
CA LYS A 455 -24.26 -18.45 -13.74
C LYS A 455 -24.05 -18.43 -12.24
N GLU A 456 -24.38 -19.54 -11.58
CA GLU A 456 -24.18 -19.65 -10.15
C GLU A 456 -22.69 -19.58 -9.78
N ARG A 457 -22.36 -18.69 -8.85
CA ARG A 457 -21.05 -18.56 -8.20
C ARG A 457 -21.27 -18.48 -6.69
N SER A 458 -21.66 -19.59 -6.09
CA SER A 458 -22.07 -19.67 -4.67
C SER A 458 -21.08 -19.05 -3.68
N HIS A 459 -19.78 -19.05 -3.98
CA HIS A 459 -18.75 -18.42 -3.17
C HIS A 459 -18.89 -16.89 -3.02
N ILE A 460 -19.65 -16.21 -3.89
CA ILE A 460 -19.97 -14.78 -3.76
C ILE A 460 -20.84 -14.51 -2.52
N MET A 461 -21.63 -15.49 -2.09
CA MET A 461 -22.44 -15.39 -0.86
C MET A 461 -21.72 -15.94 0.37
N LYS A 462 -20.44 -16.29 0.25
CA LYS A 462 -19.60 -16.77 1.36
C LYS A 462 -18.55 -15.72 1.71
N MET A 463 -18.04 -15.75 2.94
CA MET A 463 -16.80 -15.02 3.24
C MET A 463 -15.63 -15.67 2.49
N ARG A 464 -14.78 -14.87 1.84
CA ARG A 464 -13.71 -15.31 0.95
C ARG A 464 -12.36 -14.91 1.51
N PHE A 465 -11.52 -15.89 1.81
CA PHE A 465 -10.17 -15.70 2.32
C PHE A 465 -9.15 -16.06 1.25
N ASP A 466 -8.52 -15.05 0.68
CA ASP A 466 -7.47 -15.18 -0.30
C ASP A 466 -6.13 -14.75 0.33
N PRO A 467 -5.05 -15.56 0.26
CA PRO A 467 -3.77 -15.22 0.87
C PRO A 467 -3.20 -13.86 0.43
N GLN A 468 -3.57 -13.40 -0.78
CA GLN A 468 -3.12 -12.13 -1.33
C GLN A 468 -4.13 -11.00 -1.15
N ARG A 469 -5.43 -11.25 -1.33
CA ARG A 469 -6.45 -10.18 -1.33
C ARG A 469 -7.05 -9.96 0.07
N SER A 470 -7.42 -11.03 0.74
CA SER A 470 -8.15 -11.02 2.01
C SER A 470 -7.61 -12.06 3.01
N PRO A 471 -6.31 -11.99 3.37
CA PRO A 471 -5.77 -12.89 4.37
C PRO A 471 -6.46 -12.65 5.71
N VAL A 472 -6.66 -13.71 6.50
CA VAL A 472 -7.42 -13.62 7.76
C VAL A 472 -6.78 -12.65 8.75
N GLU A 473 -5.45 -12.54 8.72
CA GLU A 473 -4.64 -11.64 9.53
C GLU A 473 -4.66 -10.18 9.04
N SER A 474 -5.43 -9.83 8.01
CA SER A 474 -5.64 -8.42 7.61
C SER A 474 -6.55 -7.63 8.55
N ILE A 475 -7.25 -8.31 9.46
CA ILE A 475 -8.06 -7.70 10.51
C ILE A 475 -7.34 -7.88 11.87
N PRO A 476 -7.28 -6.83 12.71
CA PRO A 476 -6.80 -6.89 14.10
C PRO A 476 -7.30 -8.10 14.89
N GLY A 477 -6.41 -8.73 15.66
CA GLY A 477 -6.72 -10.00 16.34
C GLY A 477 -7.84 -9.88 17.37
N ASP A 478 -7.93 -8.75 18.05
CA ASP A 478 -8.96 -8.41 19.04
C ASP A 478 -10.35 -8.16 18.42
N LEU A 479 -10.41 -7.73 17.15
CA LEU A 479 -11.68 -7.54 16.42
C LEU A 479 -12.14 -8.80 15.68
N ARG A 480 -11.18 -9.62 15.25
CA ARG A 480 -11.39 -10.67 14.24
C ARG A 480 -12.51 -11.64 14.59
N ARG A 481 -12.51 -12.19 15.80
CA ARG A 481 -13.54 -13.14 16.24
C ARG A 481 -14.93 -12.50 16.15
N THR A 482 -15.10 -11.35 16.79
CA THR A 482 -16.37 -10.62 16.88
C THR A 482 -16.90 -10.27 15.50
N VAL A 483 -16.06 -9.67 14.65
CA VAL A 483 -16.44 -9.27 13.30
C VAL A 483 -16.76 -10.48 12.43
N HIS A 484 -15.92 -11.52 12.41
CA HIS A 484 -16.18 -12.71 11.62
C HIS A 484 -17.45 -13.43 12.04
N THR A 485 -17.76 -13.50 13.35
CA THR A 485 -19.03 -14.07 13.82
C THR A 485 -20.23 -13.30 13.26
N MET A 486 -20.24 -11.96 13.36
CA MET A 486 -21.32 -11.14 12.81
C MET A 486 -21.47 -11.28 11.29
N LEU A 487 -20.35 -11.36 10.56
CA LEU A 487 -20.37 -11.53 9.11
C LEU A 487 -20.86 -12.92 8.69
N LEU A 488 -20.48 -13.97 9.42
CA LEU A 488 -20.92 -15.35 9.17
C LEU A 488 -22.42 -15.55 9.39
N GLU A 489 -23.07 -14.77 10.25
CA GLU A 489 -24.53 -14.83 10.45
C GLU A 489 -25.31 -14.51 9.17
N HIS A 490 -24.72 -13.73 8.25
CA HIS A 490 -25.34 -13.32 6.99
C HIS A 490 -24.71 -14.00 5.76
N ALA A 491 -23.58 -14.67 5.93
CA ALA A 491 -22.87 -15.42 4.89
C ALA A 491 -23.30 -16.89 4.85
N ASN A 492 -23.25 -17.50 3.67
CA ASN A 492 -23.53 -18.92 3.47
C ASN A 492 -22.29 -19.79 3.83
N GLY A 493 -21.61 -19.46 4.92
CA GLY A 493 -20.32 -20.02 5.32
C GLY A 493 -19.12 -19.22 4.80
N ALA A 494 -17.95 -19.86 4.82
CA ALA A 494 -16.69 -19.25 4.42
C ALA A 494 -15.84 -20.21 3.57
N VAL A 495 -15.04 -19.63 2.68
CA VAL A 495 -14.13 -20.35 1.78
C VAL A 495 -12.76 -19.71 1.79
N ARG A 496 -11.74 -20.54 1.58
CA ARG A 496 -10.35 -20.10 1.38
C ARG A 496 -9.88 -20.46 -0.02
N ARG A 497 -9.08 -19.58 -0.61
CA ARG A 497 -8.46 -19.82 -1.92
C ARG A 497 -7.32 -20.83 -1.78
N ASN A 498 -7.37 -21.89 -2.57
CA ASN A 498 -6.27 -22.84 -2.77
C ASN A 498 -5.97 -22.93 -4.27
N GLY A 499 -4.94 -22.22 -4.74
CA GLY A 499 -4.68 -22.06 -6.16
C GLY A 499 -5.86 -21.40 -6.90
N ARG A 500 -6.49 -22.14 -7.83
CA ARG A 500 -7.63 -21.65 -8.62
C ARG A 500 -9.01 -22.05 -8.08
N VAL A 501 -9.06 -22.75 -6.95
CA VAL A 501 -10.31 -23.26 -6.37
C VAL A 501 -10.61 -22.65 -5.01
N TRP A 502 -11.89 -22.59 -4.67
CA TRP A 502 -12.39 -22.24 -3.34
C TRP A 502 -12.69 -23.53 -2.58
N ILE A 503 -12.18 -23.63 -1.35
CA ILE A 503 -12.44 -24.76 -0.44
C ILE A 503 -13.11 -24.24 0.82
N GLU A 504 -14.00 -25.03 1.44
CA GLU A 504 -14.62 -24.67 2.71
C GLU A 504 -13.55 -24.35 3.77
N TYR A 505 -13.84 -23.35 4.60
CA TYR A 505 -12.89 -22.79 5.55
C TYR A 505 -13.63 -22.29 6.79
N ASP A 506 -13.07 -22.53 7.96
CA ASP A 506 -13.57 -21.98 9.22
C ASP A 506 -12.67 -20.82 9.68
N PRO A 507 -13.10 -19.55 9.52
CA PRO A 507 -12.33 -18.38 9.95
C PRO A 507 -12.38 -18.16 11.47
N LEU A 508 -13.15 -18.96 12.22
CA LEU A 508 -13.24 -18.94 13.68
C LEU A 508 -12.38 -20.04 14.33
N ASP A 509 -11.67 -20.83 13.54
CA ASP A 509 -10.69 -21.79 14.04
C ASP A 509 -9.65 -21.09 14.94
N LYS A 510 -9.24 -21.79 16.01
CA LYS A 510 -8.33 -21.22 17.00
C LYS A 510 -6.98 -20.80 16.41
N ALA A 511 -6.44 -21.56 15.45
CA ALA A 511 -5.16 -21.24 14.82
C ALA A 511 -5.29 -20.01 13.91
N GLU A 512 -6.39 -19.89 13.19
CA GLU A 512 -6.67 -18.75 12.29
C GLU A 512 -6.90 -17.45 13.09
N LEU A 513 -7.63 -17.53 14.21
CA LEU A 513 -7.82 -16.40 15.12
C LEU A 513 -6.53 -15.99 15.87
N ALA A 514 -5.60 -16.93 16.08
CA ALA A 514 -4.33 -16.66 16.75
C ALA A 514 -3.27 -15.99 15.86
N LYS A 515 -3.49 -15.91 14.53
CA LYS A 515 -2.53 -15.26 13.63
C LYS A 515 -2.33 -13.78 13.99
N PRO A 516 -1.08 -13.32 14.13
CA PRO A 516 -0.80 -11.93 14.53
C PRO A 516 -1.20 -10.97 13.41
N TYR A 517 -1.80 -9.84 13.78
CA TYR A 517 -2.02 -8.75 12.82
C TYR A 517 -0.65 -8.10 12.50
N PRO A 518 -0.24 -7.97 11.22
CA PRO A 518 1.12 -7.57 10.83
C PRO A 518 1.60 -6.24 11.40
N PHE A 519 0.68 -5.34 11.79
CA PHE A 519 1.00 -4.00 12.26
C PHE A 519 0.65 -3.77 13.74
N GLU A 520 0.29 -4.82 14.48
CA GLU A 520 0.11 -4.75 15.92
C GLU A 520 1.45 -4.96 16.63
N ALA A 521 2.14 -3.87 16.93
CA ALA A 521 3.22 -3.90 17.92
C ALA A 521 2.63 -4.25 19.30
N SER A 522 3.23 -5.16 20.07
CA SER A 522 2.87 -5.32 21.48
C SER A 522 3.08 -3.99 22.22
N GLN A 523 2.02 -3.38 22.75
CA GLN A 523 2.18 -2.26 23.67
C GLN A 523 2.97 -2.75 24.89
N GLY A 524 4.14 -2.17 25.15
CA GLY A 524 4.86 -2.41 26.40
C GLY A 524 6.39 -2.50 26.32
N THR A 525 6.99 -2.68 25.14
CA THR A 525 8.46 -2.67 25.04
C THR A 525 8.92 -1.34 24.45
N PRO A 526 9.57 -0.46 25.23
CA PRO A 526 10.21 0.71 24.64
C PRO A 526 11.21 0.21 23.59
N ILE A 527 11.17 0.80 22.40
CA ILE A 527 12.25 0.68 21.42
C ILE A 527 13.51 1.15 22.16
N PRO A 528 14.53 0.29 22.37
CA PRO A 528 15.73 0.72 23.05
C PRO A 528 16.34 1.86 22.24
N SER A 529 16.48 3.02 22.87
CA SER A 529 17.33 4.05 22.32
C SER A 529 18.76 3.52 22.23
N PRO A 530 19.49 3.80 21.13
CA PRO A 530 20.91 3.49 21.07
C PRO A 530 21.64 4.50 21.95
N SER A 531 21.84 4.18 23.22
CA SER A 531 22.89 4.75 24.09
C SER A 531 22.88 4.08 25.46
N SER A 532 24.09 3.92 25.98
CA SER A 532 24.54 3.41 27.29
C SER A 532 24.46 1.91 27.53
N GLU A 533 25.55 1.24 27.15
CA GLU A 533 26.32 0.25 27.93
C GLU A 533 25.58 -0.48 29.06
N GLY A 534 25.35 -1.79 28.83
CA GLY A 534 24.85 -2.75 29.81
C GLY A 534 24.01 -3.85 29.15
N GLU A 535 24.65 -4.92 28.66
CA GLU A 535 23.97 -6.09 28.06
C GLU A 535 22.99 -6.78 29.02
N PRO A 536 21.73 -7.04 28.61
CA PRO A 536 20.88 -8.05 29.24
C PRO A 536 20.98 -9.40 28.50
N SER A 537 21.09 -10.47 29.28
CA SER A 537 21.43 -11.86 28.95
C SER A 537 20.47 -12.68 28.05
N ASN A 538 19.60 -12.05 27.25
CA ASN A 538 18.63 -12.77 26.39
C ASN A 538 18.98 -12.81 24.89
N CYS A 539 20.09 -12.19 24.47
CA CYS A 539 20.46 -12.02 23.06
C CYS A 539 20.98 -13.32 22.37
N HIS A 540 21.01 -14.46 23.07
CA HIS A 540 21.69 -15.68 22.58
C HIS A 540 20.78 -16.90 22.41
N GLN A 541 19.51 -16.86 22.82
CA GLN A 541 18.61 -18.03 22.81
C GLN A 541 18.16 -18.49 21.41
N PHE A 542 18.44 -17.73 20.36
CA PHE A 542 18.03 -18.06 18.99
C PHE A 542 19.18 -18.56 18.10
N ILE A 543 20.43 -18.55 18.56
CA ILE A 543 21.59 -19.02 17.78
C ILE A 543 21.85 -20.48 18.16
N LEU A 544 21.61 -21.42 17.22
CA LEU A 544 21.70 -22.85 17.50
C LEU A 544 23.06 -23.26 18.08
N GLY A 545 24.16 -22.71 17.55
CA GLY A 545 25.51 -23.00 18.03
C GLY A 545 25.82 -22.54 19.46
N ARG A 546 24.93 -21.77 20.10
CA ARG A 546 25.04 -21.33 21.50
C ARG A 546 24.12 -22.09 22.46
N LEU A 547 23.35 -23.05 21.95
CA LEU A 547 22.46 -23.90 22.74
C LEU A 547 23.14 -25.23 23.04
N THR A 548 22.95 -25.74 24.25
CA THR A 548 23.18 -27.15 24.56
C THR A 548 22.12 -28.01 23.87
N TRP A 549 22.41 -29.29 23.62
CA TRP A 549 21.46 -30.16 22.91
C TRP A 549 20.07 -30.28 23.58
N PRO A 550 19.91 -30.22 24.92
CA PRO A 550 18.57 -30.19 25.54
C PRO A 550 17.85 -28.85 25.32
N GLU A 551 18.57 -27.73 25.32
CA GLU A 551 18.01 -26.41 24.99
C GLU A 551 17.58 -26.37 23.51
N ALA A 552 18.41 -26.91 22.61
CA ALA A 552 18.07 -27.05 21.19
C ALA A 552 16.83 -27.93 21.00
N GLN A 553 16.73 -29.08 21.69
CA GLN A 553 15.53 -29.93 21.65
C GLN A 553 14.27 -29.16 22.09
N THR A 554 14.38 -28.37 23.16
CA THR A 554 13.28 -27.52 23.63
C THR A 554 12.92 -26.46 22.59
N ARG A 555 13.95 -25.88 21.96
CA ARG A 555 13.78 -24.81 20.98
C ARG A 555 13.13 -25.30 19.69
N PHE A 556 13.53 -26.45 19.18
CA PHE A 556 12.93 -27.06 17.99
C PHE A 556 11.47 -27.48 18.20
N LYS A 557 11.03 -27.73 19.43
CA LYS A 557 9.60 -27.92 19.75
C LYS A 557 8.81 -26.61 19.72
N ALA A 558 9.48 -25.47 19.92
CA ALA A 558 8.85 -24.15 20.03
C ALA A 558 8.92 -23.33 18.73
N VAL A 559 9.80 -23.69 17.80
CA VAL A 559 10.06 -22.92 16.57
C VAL A 559 10.17 -23.84 15.37
N ASP A 560 9.43 -23.52 14.32
CA ASP A 560 9.41 -24.27 13.06
C ASP A 560 10.16 -23.57 11.91
N VAL A 561 10.74 -22.39 12.17
CA VAL A 561 11.52 -21.59 11.21
C VAL A 561 13.01 -21.59 11.59
N ALA A 562 13.87 -21.90 10.61
CA ALA A 562 15.32 -21.74 10.73
C ALA A 562 15.89 -20.88 9.60
N MET A 563 16.94 -20.13 9.91
CA MET A 563 17.71 -19.33 8.96
C MET A 563 19.13 -19.91 8.86
N LEU A 564 19.58 -20.21 7.64
CA LEU A 564 20.92 -20.69 7.34
C LEU A 564 21.74 -19.56 6.68
N PRO A 565 22.64 -18.89 7.41
CA PRO A 565 23.55 -17.95 6.79
C PRO A 565 24.62 -18.68 5.97
N VAL A 566 24.78 -18.25 4.72
CA VAL A 566 25.79 -18.78 3.77
C VAL A 566 26.48 -17.60 3.11
N GLY A 567 27.80 -17.49 3.28
CA GLY A 567 28.59 -16.44 2.63
C GLY A 567 29.74 -17.02 1.81
N SER A 568 30.88 -16.32 1.81
CA SER A 568 32.12 -16.75 1.19
C SER A 568 33.35 -16.09 1.82
N ILE A 569 34.53 -16.61 1.47
CA ILE A 569 35.83 -15.99 1.74
C ILE A 569 36.45 -15.57 0.41
N GLU A 570 36.43 -14.27 0.12
CA GLU A 570 36.90 -13.72 -1.15
C GLU A 570 37.42 -12.29 -1.04
N GLN A 571 38.23 -11.91 -2.04
CA GLN A 571 38.75 -10.55 -2.15
C GLN A 571 37.61 -9.52 -2.18
N HIS A 572 37.72 -8.45 -1.41
CA HIS A 572 36.81 -7.29 -1.46
C HIS A 572 37.58 -6.00 -1.70
N GLY A 573 38.42 -6.00 -2.74
CA GLY A 573 39.38 -4.93 -2.97
C GLY A 573 40.40 -4.79 -1.84
N PRO A 574 41.21 -3.72 -1.84
CA PRO A 574 42.26 -3.52 -0.85
C PRO A 574 41.77 -2.95 0.49
N HIS A 575 40.48 -2.57 0.59
CA HIS A 575 39.92 -1.83 1.72
C HIS A 575 38.98 -2.62 2.62
N LEU A 576 38.41 -3.75 2.18
CA LEU A 576 37.51 -4.59 2.97
C LEU A 576 38.15 -5.94 3.36
N PRO A 577 37.66 -6.58 4.43
CA PRO A 577 38.13 -7.90 4.85
C PRO A 577 37.65 -9.01 3.90
N LEU A 578 38.35 -10.16 3.92
CA LEU A 578 38.05 -11.32 3.07
C LEU A 578 36.73 -12.03 3.43
N ASP A 579 36.21 -11.82 4.64
CA ASP A 579 35.03 -12.49 5.17
C ASP A 579 33.75 -11.63 5.05
N THR A 580 33.76 -10.59 4.23
CA THR A 580 32.65 -9.62 4.12
C THR A 580 31.31 -10.33 3.91
N ASP A 581 31.20 -11.20 2.90
CA ASP A 581 29.98 -11.99 2.62
C ASP A 581 29.55 -12.89 3.79
N ALA A 582 30.53 -13.59 4.39
CA ALA A 582 30.30 -14.53 5.48
C ALA A 582 29.77 -13.81 6.72
N PHE A 583 30.38 -12.68 7.06
CA PHE A 583 29.93 -11.84 8.16
C PHE A 583 28.58 -11.20 7.88
N ASP A 584 28.37 -10.62 6.70
CA ASP A 584 27.13 -9.91 6.37
C ASP A 584 25.93 -10.88 6.36
N ALA A 585 26.10 -12.11 5.86
CA ALA A 585 25.07 -13.14 5.92
C ALA A 585 24.70 -13.52 7.37
N GLU A 586 25.69 -13.75 8.23
CA GLU A 586 25.45 -14.10 9.64
C GLU A 586 24.86 -12.92 10.43
N HIS A 587 25.39 -11.72 10.21
CA HIS A 587 24.94 -10.49 10.85
C HIS A 587 23.48 -10.20 10.49
N LEU A 588 23.13 -10.28 9.20
CA LEU A 588 21.75 -10.09 8.73
C LEU A 588 20.82 -11.13 9.34
N ALA A 589 21.18 -12.41 9.32
CA ALA A 589 20.37 -13.46 9.93
C ALA A 589 20.13 -13.20 11.43
N CYS A 590 21.16 -12.77 12.16
CA CYS A 590 21.03 -12.43 13.57
C CYS A 590 20.15 -11.20 13.80
N GLU A 591 20.32 -10.13 13.02
CA GLU A 591 19.52 -8.91 13.13
C GLU A 591 18.05 -9.14 12.79
N VAL A 592 17.77 -9.96 11.78
CA VAL A 592 16.41 -10.39 11.45
C VAL A 592 15.81 -11.15 12.63
N ALA A 593 16.52 -12.14 13.18
CA ALA A 593 16.05 -12.89 14.34
C ALA A 593 15.75 -11.98 15.55
N ARG A 594 16.64 -11.02 15.85
CA ARG A 594 16.44 -10.05 16.95
C ARG A 594 15.21 -9.18 16.79
N LYS A 595 14.83 -8.88 15.55
CA LYS A 595 13.68 -8.03 15.22
C LYS A 595 12.37 -8.81 15.07
N CYS A 596 12.44 -10.14 14.94
CA CYS A 596 11.26 -10.99 14.95
C CYS A 596 10.62 -11.07 16.35
N THR A 597 9.31 -11.16 16.40
CA THR A 597 8.56 -11.47 17.61
C THR A 597 8.46 -12.98 17.83
N ASN A 598 8.02 -13.42 19.01
CA ASN A 598 7.93 -14.85 19.33
C ASN A 598 6.91 -15.59 18.43
N PRO A 599 7.25 -16.79 17.90
CA PRO A 599 8.54 -17.46 18.07
C PRO A 599 9.65 -16.85 17.20
N ILE A 600 10.74 -16.42 17.84
CA ILE A 600 11.94 -15.95 17.15
C ILE A 600 12.50 -17.09 16.29
N PRO A 601 12.88 -16.89 15.01
CA PRO A 601 13.46 -17.95 14.19
C PRO A 601 14.82 -18.41 14.73
N LEU A 602 15.17 -19.68 14.50
CA LEU A 602 16.48 -20.22 14.86
C LEU A 602 17.52 -19.81 13.82
N VAL A 603 18.67 -19.29 14.24
CA VAL A 603 19.82 -19.04 13.36
C VAL A 603 20.76 -20.23 13.45
N LEU A 604 20.97 -20.90 12.32
CA LEU A 604 21.90 -22.02 12.20
C LEU A 604 23.34 -21.50 12.11
N PRO A 605 24.35 -22.33 12.41
CA PRO A 605 25.75 -21.96 12.22
C PRO A 605 26.03 -21.55 10.77
N LEU A 606 26.84 -20.50 10.62
CA LEU A 606 27.33 -19.99 9.33
C LEU A 606 28.04 -21.07 8.52
N ILE A 607 27.74 -21.11 7.21
CA ILE A 607 28.59 -21.74 6.20
C ILE A 607 29.50 -20.64 5.62
N PRO A 608 30.79 -20.60 6.00
CA PRO A 608 31.65 -19.46 5.69
C PRO A 608 32.29 -19.53 4.30
N TYR A 609 32.26 -20.68 3.63
CA TYR A 609 32.88 -20.89 2.32
C TYR A 609 31.81 -21.03 1.23
N GLY A 610 32.02 -20.32 0.12
CA GLY A 610 31.10 -20.29 -1.02
C GLY A 610 31.77 -20.59 -2.36
N VAL A 611 31.07 -20.25 -3.43
CA VAL A 611 31.49 -20.45 -4.83
C VAL A 611 32.07 -19.14 -5.38
N SER A 612 33.38 -18.95 -5.19
CA SER A 612 34.14 -17.74 -5.51
C SER A 612 35.28 -17.96 -6.52
N TYR A 613 35.15 -18.95 -7.40
CA TYR A 613 36.20 -19.28 -8.38
C TYR A 613 36.54 -18.13 -9.33
N HIS A 614 35.62 -17.18 -9.53
CA HIS A 614 35.84 -15.97 -10.33
C HIS A 614 36.75 -14.93 -9.64
N HIS A 615 37.06 -15.14 -8.35
CA HIS A 615 38.03 -14.37 -7.57
C HIS A 615 39.31 -15.15 -7.24
N ALA A 616 39.54 -16.30 -7.88
CA ALA A 616 40.66 -17.22 -7.56
C ALA A 616 42.06 -16.63 -7.82
N ASP A 617 42.18 -15.65 -8.71
CA ASP A 617 43.45 -14.96 -9.00
C ASP A 617 43.91 -14.04 -7.85
N PHE A 618 43.05 -13.77 -6.87
CA PHE A 618 43.35 -12.92 -5.73
C PHE A 618 43.72 -13.77 -4.50
N SER A 619 44.87 -13.45 -3.89
CA SER A 619 45.34 -14.13 -2.69
C SER A 619 44.35 -13.96 -1.53
N GLY A 620 44.00 -15.07 -0.89
CA GLY A 620 43.07 -15.11 0.24
C GLY A 620 41.67 -15.60 -0.11
N THR A 621 41.27 -15.61 -1.39
CA THR A 621 40.01 -16.23 -1.83
C THR A 621 40.07 -17.75 -1.62
N ILE A 622 39.06 -18.29 -0.93
CA ILE A 622 38.90 -19.74 -0.70
C ILE A 622 37.53 -20.15 -1.23
N SER A 623 37.52 -20.83 -2.37
CA SER A 623 36.28 -21.28 -3.02
C SER A 623 36.12 -22.79 -2.91
N ILE A 624 34.87 -23.23 -2.70
CA ILE A 624 34.44 -24.61 -2.91
C ILE A 624 33.67 -24.74 -4.23
N SER A 625 33.41 -25.98 -4.69
CA SER A 625 32.65 -26.22 -5.91
C SER A 625 31.15 -26.03 -5.68
N ASN A 626 30.40 -25.76 -6.76
CA ASN A 626 28.93 -25.70 -6.72
C ASN A 626 28.33 -26.99 -6.16
N GLU A 627 28.84 -28.15 -6.57
CA GLU A 627 28.38 -29.47 -6.12
C GLU A 627 28.61 -29.63 -4.62
N THR A 628 29.76 -29.17 -4.13
CA THR A 628 30.11 -29.25 -2.70
C THR A 628 29.18 -28.38 -1.87
N LEU A 629 28.97 -27.11 -2.28
CA LEU A 629 28.09 -26.20 -1.56
C LEU A 629 26.64 -26.71 -1.58
N ALA A 630 26.14 -27.11 -2.75
CA ALA A 630 24.78 -27.62 -2.90
C ALA A 630 24.54 -28.87 -2.04
N LYS A 631 25.50 -29.81 -2.05
CA LYS A 631 25.42 -31.02 -1.24
C LYS A 631 25.47 -30.72 0.26
N LEU A 632 26.35 -29.82 0.69
CA LEU A 632 26.45 -29.39 2.07
C LEU A 632 25.14 -28.77 2.57
N VAL A 633 24.59 -27.80 1.83
CA VAL A 633 23.34 -27.12 2.17
C VAL A 633 22.16 -28.10 2.16
N TYR A 634 22.11 -29.01 1.20
CA TYR A 634 21.13 -30.08 1.17
C TYR A 634 21.19 -30.96 2.43
N GLU A 635 22.37 -31.47 2.79
CA GLU A 635 22.53 -32.34 3.98
C GLU A 635 22.21 -31.61 5.29
N VAL A 636 22.55 -30.32 5.38
CA VAL A 636 22.13 -29.45 6.49
C VAL A 636 20.61 -29.31 6.52
N GLY A 637 19.98 -28.97 5.39
CA GLY A 637 18.53 -28.80 5.29
C GLY A 637 17.75 -30.06 5.67
N MET A 638 18.19 -31.24 5.20
CA MET A 638 17.60 -32.52 5.59
C MET A 638 17.73 -32.79 7.10
N SER A 639 18.88 -32.46 7.69
CA SER A 639 19.12 -32.64 9.13
C SER A 639 18.29 -31.67 9.98
N VAL A 640 18.14 -30.43 9.52
CA VAL A 640 17.32 -29.41 10.17
C VAL A 640 15.83 -29.79 10.12
N ALA A 641 15.35 -30.30 8.99
CA ALA A 641 13.99 -30.81 8.85
C ALA A 641 13.71 -31.98 9.81
N ARG A 642 14.66 -32.92 9.95
CA ARG A 642 14.55 -34.03 10.92
C ARG A 642 14.42 -33.57 12.36
N ASN A 643 14.91 -32.37 12.70
CA ASN A 643 14.78 -31.79 14.03
C ASN A 643 13.44 -31.05 14.23
N GLY A 644 12.56 -30.97 13.23
CA GLY A 644 11.20 -30.41 13.37
C GLY A 644 10.99 -29.05 12.71
N VAL A 645 11.99 -28.51 12.01
CA VAL A 645 11.84 -27.28 11.22
C VAL A 645 11.00 -27.58 9.97
N THR A 646 10.02 -26.71 9.70
CA THR A 646 9.14 -26.82 8.52
C THR A 646 9.36 -25.69 7.51
N LYS A 647 10.16 -24.68 7.87
CA LYS A 647 10.52 -23.52 7.03
C LYS A 647 12.00 -23.22 7.17
N LEU A 648 12.75 -23.33 6.08
CA LEU A 648 14.17 -23.00 6.01
C LEU A 648 14.40 -21.80 5.09
N VAL A 649 14.96 -20.73 5.64
CA VAL A 649 15.36 -19.54 4.87
C VAL A 649 16.87 -19.54 4.76
N ILE A 650 17.41 -19.64 3.56
CA ILE A 650 18.85 -19.55 3.31
C ILE A 650 19.18 -18.07 3.08
N ILE A 651 19.96 -17.47 3.97
CA ILE A 651 20.40 -16.07 3.87
C ILE A 651 21.74 -16.07 3.14
N ASN A 652 21.74 -15.63 1.89
CA ASN A 652 22.92 -15.67 1.04
C ASN A 652 23.65 -14.32 1.03
N GLY A 653 24.93 -14.32 1.40
CA GLY A 653 25.78 -13.14 1.37
C GLY A 653 26.62 -12.98 0.10
N HIS A 654 26.63 -13.96 -0.81
CA HIS A 654 27.53 -13.95 -1.99
C HIS A 654 26.80 -14.30 -3.28
N GLY A 655 26.93 -13.46 -4.31
CA GLY A 655 26.29 -13.67 -5.62
C GLY A 655 26.65 -15.00 -6.27
N GLY A 656 27.90 -15.47 -6.13
CA GLY A 656 28.37 -16.71 -6.74
C GLY A 656 27.68 -17.98 -6.22
N ASN A 657 27.11 -17.94 -5.02
CA ASN A 657 26.43 -19.07 -4.39
C ASN A 657 25.05 -19.37 -4.99
N ALA A 658 24.40 -18.39 -5.63
CA ALA A 658 22.98 -18.45 -5.95
C ALA A 658 22.57 -19.74 -6.73
N PRO A 659 23.28 -20.18 -7.78
CA PRO A 659 22.92 -21.41 -8.49
C PRO A 659 22.91 -22.66 -7.60
N ALA A 660 23.94 -22.83 -6.76
CA ALA A 660 24.06 -23.97 -5.86
C ALA A 660 22.99 -23.95 -4.75
N LEU A 661 22.69 -22.77 -4.20
CA LEU A 661 21.69 -22.60 -3.15
C LEU A 661 20.27 -22.84 -3.66
N HIS A 662 19.91 -22.31 -4.83
CA HIS A 662 18.60 -22.56 -5.42
C HIS A 662 18.40 -24.04 -5.76
N PHE A 663 19.45 -24.71 -6.28
CA PHE A 663 19.39 -26.14 -6.53
C PHE A 663 19.19 -26.94 -5.24
N ALA A 664 19.95 -26.63 -4.18
CA ALA A 664 19.78 -27.28 -2.88
C ALA A 664 18.38 -27.03 -2.27
N ALA A 665 17.87 -25.80 -2.34
CA ALA A 665 16.56 -25.43 -1.82
C ALA A 665 15.42 -26.21 -2.49
N GLN A 666 15.50 -26.43 -3.81
CA GLN A 666 14.55 -27.27 -4.53
C GLN A 666 14.58 -28.73 -4.07
N LEU A 667 15.78 -29.29 -3.88
CA LEU A 667 15.95 -30.66 -3.38
C LEU A 667 15.42 -30.81 -1.95
N ILE A 668 15.74 -29.88 -1.05
CA ILE A 668 15.25 -29.88 0.33
C ILE A 668 13.72 -29.80 0.35
N THR A 669 13.13 -28.89 -0.43
CA THR A 669 11.66 -28.74 -0.50
C THR A 669 11.00 -30.03 -0.97
N ARG A 670 11.57 -30.71 -1.98
CA ARG A 670 11.07 -31.97 -2.51
C ARG A 670 11.22 -33.12 -1.52
N ASP A 671 12.41 -33.28 -0.93
CA ASP A 671 12.79 -34.50 -0.19
C ASP A 671 12.44 -34.43 1.29
N ALA A 672 12.48 -33.24 1.91
CA ALA A 672 12.09 -33.05 3.30
C ALA A 672 10.64 -32.58 3.46
N HIS A 673 9.95 -32.22 2.38
CA HIS A 673 8.59 -31.68 2.40
C HIS A 673 8.43 -30.43 3.29
N ILE A 674 9.45 -29.58 3.34
CA ILE A 674 9.46 -28.31 4.06
C ILE A 674 9.50 -27.12 3.09
N PHE A 675 9.04 -25.95 3.53
CA PHE A 675 9.22 -24.73 2.74
C PHE A 675 10.69 -24.31 2.77
N THR A 676 11.34 -24.17 1.62
CA THR A 676 12.72 -23.65 1.54
C THR A 676 12.83 -22.52 0.53
N CYS A 677 13.43 -21.40 0.93
CA CYS A 677 13.72 -20.29 0.01
C CYS A 677 15.15 -19.77 0.21
N VAL A 678 15.67 -19.09 -0.81
CA VAL A 678 16.97 -18.41 -0.78
C VAL A 678 16.69 -16.91 -0.85
N ASP A 679 17.18 -16.17 0.13
CA ASP A 679 17.17 -14.71 0.15
C ASP A 679 18.57 -14.22 -0.22
N THR A 680 18.66 -13.53 -1.35
CA THR A 680 19.89 -12.96 -1.93
C THR A 680 19.99 -11.45 -1.70
N GLY A 681 19.12 -10.86 -0.87
CA GLY A 681 19.07 -9.41 -0.64
C GLY A 681 18.11 -8.65 -1.58
N GLU A 682 17.58 -9.32 -2.61
CA GLU A 682 16.65 -8.77 -3.63
C GLU A 682 15.43 -8.04 -3.03
N THR A 683 14.99 -8.46 -1.83
CA THR A 683 13.86 -7.85 -1.12
C THR A 683 14.16 -6.44 -0.60
N SER A 684 15.43 -6.07 -0.46
CA SER A 684 15.92 -4.76 -0.01
C SER A 684 16.57 -3.92 -1.12
N ASP A 685 16.89 -4.53 -2.27
CA ASP A 685 17.65 -3.90 -3.36
C ASP A 685 17.09 -2.57 -3.84
N THR A 686 15.77 -2.42 -3.96
CA THR A 686 15.19 -1.15 -4.47
C THR A 686 15.40 0.03 -3.51
N ASP A 687 15.45 -0.25 -2.22
CA ASP A 687 15.64 0.75 -1.17
C ASP A 687 17.13 1.08 -0.98
N VAL A 688 17.99 0.06 -1.04
CA VAL A 688 19.45 0.19 -0.94
C VAL A 688 20.02 0.86 -2.20
N SER A 689 19.58 0.44 -3.40
CA SER A 689 19.98 1.06 -4.69
C SER A 689 19.56 2.53 -4.79
N ALA A 690 18.50 2.94 -4.08
CA ALA A 690 18.09 4.34 -4.04
C ALA A 690 18.95 5.20 -3.10
N MET A 691 19.70 4.57 -2.19
CA MET A 691 20.64 5.24 -1.29
C MET A 691 22.06 5.27 -1.84
N ALA A 692 22.47 4.26 -2.62
CA ALA A 692 23.78 4.21 -3.25
C ALA A 692 23.92 5.26 -4.35
N GLU A 693 25.02 6.01 -4.34
CA GLU A 693 25.40 6.95 -5.40
C GLU A 693 25.97 6.21 -6.62
N THR A 694 26.55 5.03 -6.41
CA THR A 694 27.22 4.21 -7.42
C THR A 694 26.21 3.35 -8.18
N SER A 695 25.99 3.68 -9.45
CA SER A 695 25.13 2.88 -10.33
C SER A 695 25.70 1.49 -10.58
N SER A 696 24.86 0.46 -10.52
CA SER A 696 25.26 -0.93 -10.78
C SER A 696 26.43 -1.38 -9.88
N ASP A 697 26.34 -1.05 -8.59
CA ASP A 697 27.21 -1.60 -7.57
C ASP A 697 26.98 -3.11 -7.45
N ILE A 698 28.06 -3.90 -7.47
CA ILE A 698 28.02 -5.37 -7.57
C ILE A 698 29.01 -6.04 -6.60
N HIS A 699 30.19 -5.46 -6.36
CA HIS A 699 31.25 -6.10 -5.59
C HIS A 699 32.24 -5.10 -4.98
N ALA A 700 32.52 -5.21 -3.69
CA ALA A 700 33.40 -4.35 -2.90
C ALA A 700 33.12 -2.85 -3.03
N GLY A 701 31.90 -2.51 -3.41
CA GLY A 701 31.51 -1.14 -3.71
C GLY A 701 30.89 -0.42 -2.52
N GLU A 702 30.10 0.60 -2.83
CA GLU A 702 29.50 1.50 -1.86
C GLU A 702 28.60 0.77 -0.86
N ILE A 703 27.83 -0.23 -1.30
CA ILE A 703 26.88 -0.94 -0.45
C ILE A 703 27.61 -1.73 0.64
N GLU A 704 28.45 -2.70 0.26
CA GLU A 704 29.21 -3.55 1.19
C GLU A 704 30.20 -2.74 2.04
N THR A 705 30.79 -1.69 1.45
CA THR A 705 31.68 -0.80 2.20
C THR A 705 30.90 -0.03 3.26
N SER A 706 29.70 0.47 2.93
CA SER A 706 28.87 1.22 3.88
C SER A 706 28.31 0.33 4.98
N THR A 707 27.88 -0.89 4.66
CA THR A 707 27.44 -1.86 5.68
C THR A 707 28.60 -2.20 6.60
N SER A 708 29.76 -2.53 6.06
CA SER A 708 30.98 -2.82 6.83
C SER A 708 31.42 -1.64 7.71
N LEU A 709 31.36 -0.40 7.22
CA LEU A 709 31.65 0.79 8.03
C LEU A 709 30.67 0.97 9.19
N ALA A 710 29.42 0.55 9.02
CA ALA A 710 28.41 0.66 10.08
C ALA A 710 28.60 -0.37 11.19
N VAL A 711 29.15 -1.56 10.89
CA VAL A 711 29.16 -2.72 11.79
C VAL A 711 30.56 -3.17 12.22
N ARG A 712 31.59 -2.95 11.40
CA ARG A 712 33.00 -3.32 11.63
C ARG A 712 33.98 -2.25 11.08
N PRO A 713 33.84 -0.96 11.45
CA PRO A 713 34.64 0.12 10.88
C PRO A 713 36.15 -0.07 11.05
N GLU A 714 36.59 -0.75 12.10
CA GLU A 714 37.99 -1.06 12.39
C GLU A 714 38.64 -2.02 11.37
N LEU A 715 37.85 -2.76 10.60
CA LEU A 715 38.32 -3.65 9.54
C LEU A 715 38.35 -2.98 8.17
N VAL A 716 37.73 -1.80 8.03
CA VAL A 716 37.69 -1.05 6.77
C VAL A 716 38.90 -0.12 6.66
N ARG A 717 39.72 -0.31 5.62
CA ARG A 717 40.87 0.56 5.29
C ARG A 717 40.47 1.58 4.25
N MET A 718 39.66 2.58 4.64
CA MET A 718 39.13 3.59 3.70
C MET A 718 40.22 4.39 2.97
N ASP A 719 41.41 4.52 3.55
CA ASP A 719 42.59 5.10 2.89
C ASP A 719 43.05 4.31 1.65
N LYS A 720 42.68 3.03 1.58
CA LYS A 720 42.96 2.14 0.45
C LYS A 720 41.80 2.05 -0.55
N ALA A 721 40.62 2.56 -0.21
CA ALA A 721 39.48 2.53 -1.11
C ALA A 721 39.77 3.40 -2.35
N ARG A 722 39.72 2.79 -3.54
CA ARG A 722 39.99 3.47 -4.81
C ARG A 722 38.79 3.35 -5.73
N LYS A 723 38.28 4.50 -6.19
CA LYS A 723 37.26 4.53 -7.24
C LYS A 723 37.83 3.93 -8.52
N TYR A 724 37.29 2.79 -8.94
CA TYR A 724 37.64 2.13 -10.18
C TYR A 724 36.38 1.58 -10.83
N VAL A 725 36.07 2.05 -12.05
CA VAL A 725 34.93 1.55 -12.85
C VAL A 725 35.53 0.80 -14.03
N PRO A 726 35.38 -0.54 -14.11
CA PRO A 726 35.91 -1.31 -15.22
C PRO A 726 35.22 -0.90 -16.53
N ARG A 727 36.00 -0.71 -17.60
CA ARG A 727 35.44 -0.61 -18.96
C ARG A 727 35.38 -2.00 -19.55
N PHE A 728 34.20 -2.62 -19.50
CA PHE A 728 33.97 -3.90 -20.15
C PHE A 728 33.88 -3.67 -21.66
N SER A 729 34.80 -4.26 -22.45
CA SER A 729 34.54 -4.45 -23.88
C SER A 729 33.72 -5.72 -24.01
N SER A 730 32.44 -5.60 -24.35
CA SER A 730 31.66 -6.74 -24.81
C SER A 730 32.28 -7.25 -26.12
N ARG A 731 33.11 -8.29 -26.03
CA ARG A 731 33.34 -9.21 -27.13
C ARG A 731 32.49 -10.44 -26.91
#